data_AF-A0A7J6TGW6-F1
#
_entry.id   AF-A0A7J6TGW6-F1
#
_cell.length_a   1.000
_cell.length_b   1.000
_cell.length_c   1.000
_cell.angle_alpha   90.00
_cell.angle_beta   90.00
_cell.angle_gamma   90.00
#
_symmetry.space_group_name_H-M   'P 1'
#
loop_
_entity.id
_entity.type
_entity.pdbx_description
1 polymer ?
#
loop_
_entity_poly.entity_id
_entity_poly.type
_entity_poly.pdbx_seq_one_letter_code
_entity_poly.pdbx_strand_id
1 'polypeptide(L)'
;MSSLYLKGGPLTSTLLRRSLMASSTAAGSHILSVARSSKRMFSSSASSPYGSAKPTPTSGKKSKAPKKVTLTQLNKFRRQGHKITMMTCYDAMTAGIAEECGVELLLVGDSVSNVVHGHDSTVPISMDAMILHTQAVRRGLAHHRPMVIGDMPFGSFLTIEDGVKNGARFIKEGGADIVKLESPASSQEFSTELIRRMTAAGIGVVGHIGLTPQSHVQMGGYRIQGKAASAACHLIDFAKELEAAGCIMLVMECVPGEVARLVTEAISIPTIGIGSGPDTSGQVLVVHDLLGLTPRAPKLAKQFVNVRALMNIGVSKYVDEVKSGQFPGPETYTRMKPLEYDMLLEELNATEPAAAEGESESRPAAEESSRMMMSSNPTRVAVVGGGAMGTFFAQALAKKVPDVVLMTGPHSHASAMNSAGLDCIDGQGRALPALEGPQPATTPFRVVHNADECLDAFGGTTPELVVVASKAWQLENPAVVKKQLSGLLVDGAPVLSIQNGIGALDALSIVSNNVFQAVTNVGCNLPRPGVLEVNIVPGTEAWMKLIPPKTAAASTSQYGEDPLARLLTTCFKDAQIPCQVSDAVDDDEAQQMVWDKLIVNSAINPVTAVFGVLNGDILDSPQLYSLASAAAHEAYNVARVMGVKVPSEYSDELWVETARCTSSNVSSMLRDVRLGRPTEINFINGQVVRFGSQVGVPTPVNRALVTMVANMQQSGDAAVDTTLTTSSLRVPSKEEKHLHKATSTSQ
;
A
#
# COMPACT_ATOMS: atom_id res chain seq x y z
N MET A 1 -45.95 27.96 12.00
CA MET A 1 -47.40 27.92 11.67
C MET A 1 -47.72 26.49 11.23
N SER A 2 -48.05 25.60 12.18
CA SER A 2 -49.42 25.14 12.56
C SER A 2 -49.82 23.91 11.73
N SER A 3 -49.60 22.65 12.16
CA SER A 3 -50.33 21.81 13.14
C SER A 3 -51.80 21.51 12.81
N LEU A 4 -52.13 20.21 12.65
CA LEU A 4 -53.38 19.47 13.02
C LEU A 4 -53.29 18.03 12.42
N TYR A 5 -53.01 16.93 13.16
CA TYR A 5 -53.88 16.10 14.04
C TYR A 5 -55.22 15.69 13.35
N LEU A 6 -55.76 14.45 13.32
CA LEU A 6 -55.69 13.29 14.23
C LEU A 6 -56.53 12.07 13.69
N LYS A 7 -56.38 10.91 14.37
CA LYS A 7 -57.25 9.71 14.57
C LYS A 7 -56.89 8.45 13.74
N GLY A 8 -56.75 7.24 14.30
CA GLY A 8 -56.87 6.69 15.66
C GLY A 8 -56.56 5.16 15.64
N GLY A 9 -56.14 4.56 16.77
CA GLY A 9 -56.00 3.08 16.93
C GLY A 9 -57.28 2.45 17.52
N PRO A 10 -57.25 1.30 18.23
CA PRO A 10 -56.41 0.09 18.14
C PRO A 10 -57.27 -1.22 18.09
N LEU A 11 -56.67 -2.42 17.94
CA LEU A 11 -57.00 -3.70 18.65
C LEU A 11 -56.63 -4.99 17.90
N THR A 12 -56.33 -5.98 18.72
CA THR A 12 -55.79 -7.33 18.51
C THR A 12 -56.84 -8.39 18.12
N SER A 13 -56.35 -9.40 17.40
CA SER A 13 -56.74 -10.83 17.36
C SER A 13 -58.21 -11.23 17.14
N THR A 14 -58.47 -11.91 16.01
CA THR A 14 -59.34 -13.10 16.00
C THR A 14 -58.86 -14.10 14.94
N LEU A 15 -58.82 -15.36 15.38
CA LEU A 15 -58.32 -16.57 14.74
C LEU A 15 -59.34 -17.27 13.82
N LEU A 16 -58.81 -18.17 12.99
CA LEU A 16 -59.38 -19.47 12.58
C LEU A 16 -60.40 -19.53 11.41
N ARG A 17 -59.96 -20.14 10.30
CA ARG A 17 -60.20 -21.55 9.88
C ARG A 17 -60.72 -21.77 8.44
N ARG A 18 -60.00 -22.70 7.78
CA ARG A 18 -60.34 -23.58 6.64
C ARG A 18 -60.23 -23.04 5.21
N SER A 19 -59.13 -23.43 4.55
CA SER A 19 -59.16 -24.65 3.72
C SER A 19 -57.78 -25.27 3.55
N LEU A 20 -57.74 -26.57 3.80
CA LEU A 20 -56.63 -27.51 3.62
C LEU A 20 -57.13 -28.53 2.58
N MET A 21 -56.26 -28.91 1.64
CA MET A 21 -56.17 -30.19 0.89
C MET A 21 -56.10 -30.06 -0.64
N ALA A 22 -55.14 -30.84 -1.19
CA ALA A 22 -54.80 -31.16 -2.59
C ALA A 22 -54.01 -30.08 -3.36
N SER A 23 -52.66 -30.10 -3.45
CA SER A 23 -51.69 -31.07 -4.03
C SER A 23 -50.96 -30.38 -5.20
N SER A 24 -49.72 -29.91 -4.98
CA SER A 24 -48.46 -30.55 -5.40
C SER A 24 -48.20 -30.54 -6.91
N THR A 25 -47.19 -29.79 -7.36
CA THR A 25 -45.98 -30.30 -8.05
C THR A 25 -45.14 -29.12 -8.59
N ALA A 26 -43.81 -29.31 -8.61
CA ALA A 26 -42.80 -28.50 -9.29
C ALA A 26 -42.29 -27.21 -8.62
N ALA A 27 -41.64 -27.34 -7.46
CA ALA A 27 -40.54 -26.44 -7.04
C ALA A 27 -39.78 -27.09 -5.87
N GLY A 28 -38.96 -28.10 -6.16
CA GLY A 28 -38.28 -28.88 -5.13
C GLY A 28 -37.30 -29.89 -5.69
N SER A 29 -36.38 -29.45 -6.55
CA SER A 29 -35.32 -30.31 -7.08
C SER A 29 -34.18 -29.48 -7.69
N HIS A 30 -33.42 -28.73 -6.88
CA HIS A 30 -32.08 -28.25 -7.28
C HIS A 30 -31.09 -27.97 -6.13
N ILE A 31 -31.43 -28.26 -4.86
CA ILE A 31 -30.54 -27.98 -3.71
C ILE A 31 -30.00 -29.27 -3.02
N LEU A 32 -30.29 -30.46 -3.54
CA LEU A 32 -29.85 -31.74 -2.93
C LEU A 32 -28.91 -32.61 -3.78
N SER A 33 -28.28 -32.08 -4.84
CA SER A 33 -27.32 -32.85 -5.66
C SER A 33 -25.83 -32.50 -5.47
N VAL A 34 -25.47 -31.59 -4.56
CA VAL A 34 -24.06 -31.19 -4.31
C VAL A 34 -23.48 -31.83 -3.03
N ALA A 35 -24.30 -32.46 -2.19
CA ALA A 35 -23.86 -33.03 -0.90
C ALA A 35 -23.60 -34.56 -0.91
N ARG A 36 -23.61 -35.24 -2.07
CA ARG A 36 -23.40 -36.71 -2.15
C ARG A 36 -22.23 -37.19 -3.02
N SER A 37 -21.40 -36.31 -3.55
CA SER A 37 -20.17 -36.71 -4.28
C SER A 37 -18.87 -36.50 -3.51
N SER A 38 -18.91 -35.98 -2.28
CA SER A 38 -17.72 -35.62 -1.49
C SER A 38 -17.15 -36.74 -0.60
N LYS A 39 -17.48 -38.01 -0.85
CA LYS A 39 -16.98 -39.17 -0.07
C LYS A 39 -16.14 -40.19 -0.85
N ARG A 40 -15.64 -39.84 -2.04
CA ARG A 40 -14.78 -40.73 -2.85
C ARG A 40 -13.62 -40.02 -3.56
N MET A 41 -13.03 -39.00 -2.93
CA MET A 41 -11.78 -38.38 -3.39
C MET A 41 -10.85 -38.06 -2.23
N PHE A 42 -10.57 -39.05 -1.37
CA PHE A 42 -9.36 -39.09 -0.56
C PHE A 42 -9.04 -40.57 -0.30
N SER A 43 -8.32 -41.18 -1.24
CA SER A 43 -7.47 -42.32 -0.94
C SER A 43 -6.13 -42.11 -1.64
N SER A 44 -5.08 -42.18 -0.84
CA SER A 44 -3.66 -42.01 -1.12
C SER A 44 -3.14 -42.57 -2.45
N SER A 45 -2.36 -41.77 -3.15
CA SER A 45 -1.02 -42.18 -3.61
C SER A 45 -0.21 -40.95 -4.02
N ALA A 46 0.92 -40.74 -3.34
CA ALA A 46 1.92 -39.75 -3.71
C ALA A 46 2.59 -40.14 -5.05
N SER A 47 2.67 -39.19 -5.98
CA SER A 47 3.61 -39.26 -7.10
C SER A 47 4.15 -37.86 -7.41
N SER A 48 5.47 -37.77 -7.41
CA SER A 48 6.32 -36.60 -7.72
C SER A 48 5.86 -35.80 -8.95
N PRO A 49 6.05 -34.46 -8.97
CA PRO A 49 5.69 -33.61 -10.12
C PRO A 49 6.64 -33.73 -11.32
N TYR A 50 7.70 -34.55 -11.24
CA TYR A 50 8.58 -34.86 -12.37
C TYR A 50 8.37 -36.30 -12.84
N GLY A 51 7.36 -36.50 -13.70
CA GLY A 51 7.11 -37.78 -14.36
C GLY A 51 6.25 -37.59 -15.59
N SER A 52 6.84 -37.75 -16.78
CA SER A 52 6.14 -37.74 -18.06
C SER A 52 5.19 -38.94 -18.18
N ALA A 53 3.93 -38.77 -17.79
CA ALA A 53 2.90 -39.77 -18.03
C ALA A 53 2.37 -39.64 -19.47
N LYS A 54 2.65 -40.64 -20.32
CA LYS A 54 2.02 -40.77 -21.64
C LYS A 54 0.53 -41.12 -21.46
N PRO A 55 -0.41 -40.42 -22.13
CA PRO A 55 -1.82 -40.73 -22.00
C PRO A 55 -2.17 -42.01 -22.77
N THR A 56 -2.83 -42.95 -22.07
CA THR A 56 -3.47 -44.13 -22.64
C THR A 56 -4.69 -43.75 -23.49
N PRO A 57 -4.89 -44.31 -24.70
CA PRO A 57 -5.93 -43.87 -25.61
C PRO A 57 -7.28 -44.48 -25.22
N THR A 58 -8.22 -43.66 -24.76
CA THR A 58 -9.63 -44.04 -24.69
C THR A 58 -10.28 -43.81 -26.06
N SER A 59 -10.95 -44.84 -26.57
CA SER A 59 -11.66 -44.86 -27.84
C SER A 59 -12.92 -43.99 -27.78
N GLY A 60 -12.76 -42.69 -28.00
CA GLY A 60 -13.84 -41.73 -28.26
C GLY A 60 -13.68 -41.14 -29.66
N LYS A 61 -14.78 -40.97 -30.40
CA LYS A 61 -14.81 -40.33 -31.73
C LYS A 61 -13.89 -39.10 -31.75
N LYS A 62 -12.88 -39.08 -32.62
CA LYS A 62 -11.96 -37.94 -32.80
C LYS A 62 -12.80 -36.67 -33.02
N SER A 63 -12.92 -35.82 -31.99
CA SER A 63 -13.42 -34.47 -32.18
C SER A 63 -12.45 -33.79 -33.15
N LYS A 64 -12.97 -33.14 -34.21
CA LYS A 64 -12.11 -32.36 -35.11
C LYS A 64 -11.43 -31.29 -34.26
N ALA A 65 -10.11 -31.17 -34.37
CA ALA A 65 -9.35 -30.12 -33.70
C ALA A 65 -10.03 -28.76 -33.93
N PRO A 66 -10.10 -27.89 -32.91
CA PRO A 66 -10.73 -26.58 -33.05
C PRO A 66 -10.09 -25.81 -34.21
N LYS A 67 -10.90 -25.27 -35.12
CA LYS A 67 -10.39 -24.53 -36.28
C LYS A 67 -10.04 -23.09 -35.89
N LYS A 68 -8.91 -22.59 -36.40
CA LYS A 68 -8.50 -21.18 -36.28
C LYS A 68 -9.63 -20.24 -36.73
N VAL A 69 -9.88 -19.20 -35.95
CA VAL A 69 -10.79 -18.10 -36.29
C VAL A 69 -10.11 -17.24 -37.34
N THR A 70 -10.72 -17.14 -38.52
CA THR A 70 -10.23 -16.35 -39.65
C THR A 70 -11.19 -15.20 -39.96
N LEU A 71 -10.77 -14.24 -40.79
CA LEU A 71 -11.66 -13.16 -41.25
C LEU A 71 -12.93 -13.69 -41.92
N THR A 72 -12.81 -14.75 -42.73
CA THR A 72 -13.97 -15.44 -43.32
C THR A 72 -14.92 -15.99 -42.27
N GLN A 73 -14.39 -16.52 -41.17
CA GLN A 73 -15.19 -17.02 -40.06
C GLN A 73 -15.88 -15.88 -39.30
N LEU A 74 -15.22 -14.74 -39.08
CA LEU A 74 -15.82 -13.56 -38.45
C LEU A 74 -16.96 -12.97 -39.29
N ASN A 75 -16.77 -12.84 -40.60
CA ASN A 75 -17.84 -12.40 -41.51
C ASN A 75 -19.01 -13.40 -41.51
N LYS A 76 -18.72 -14.69 -41.41
CA LYS A 76 -19.76 -15.71 -41.24
C LYS A 76 -20.52 -15.53 -39.92
N PHE A 77 -19.85 -15.28 -38.80
CA PHE A 77 -20.48 -15.01 -37.52
C PHE A 77 -21.41 -13.80 -37.60
N ARG A 78 -20.95 -12.69 -38.18
CA ARG A 78 -21.76 -11.48 -38.39
C ARG A 78 -23.06 -11.76 -39.14
N ARG A 79 -22.99 -12.47 -40.28
CA ARG A 79 -24.17 -12.81 -41.10
C ARG A 79 -25.13 -13.78 -40.40
N GLN A 80 -24.61 -14.64 -39.53
CA GLN A 80 -25.40 -15.64 -38.81
C GLN A 80 -25.94 -15.13 -37.47
N GLY A 81 -25.59 -13.91 -37.07
CA GLY A 81 -25.94 -13.38 -35.75
C GLY A 81 -25.24 -14.10 -34.59
N HIS A 82 -24.15 -14.84 -34.87
CA HIS A 82 -23.35 -15.47 -33.81
C HIS A 82 -22.60 -14.38 -33.04
N LYS A 83 -22.84 -14.27 -31.73
CA LYS A 83 -22.21 -13.24 -30.89
C LYS A 83 -20.74 -13.59 -30.66
N ILE A 84 -19.86 -12.70 -31.07
CA ILE A 84 -18.41 -12.89 -30.97
C ILE A 84 -17.94 -12.58 -29.56
N THR A 85 -17.16 -13.48 -28.96
CA THR A 85 -16.49 -13.24 -27.66
C THR A 85 -15.07 -12.74 -27.88
N MET A 86 -14.77 -11.58 -27.30
CA MET A 86 -13.43 -11.03 -27.22
C MET A 86 -13.07 -10.81 -25.76
N MET A 87 -11.81 -11.06 -25.41
CA MET A 87 -11.27 -10.79 -24.09
C MET A 87 -9.85 -10.27 -24.22
N THR A 88 -9.44 -9.35 -23.34
CA THR A 88 -8.02 -8.99 -23.30
C THR A 88 -7.17 -10.15 -22.79
N CYS A 89 -5.91 -10.22 -23.20
CA CYS A 89 -4.99 -11.26 -22.75
C CYS A 89 -3.54 -10.77 -22.84
N TYR A 90 -2.70 -11.09 -21.85
CA TYR A 90 -1.35 -10.50 -21.75
C TYR A 90 -0.24 -11.52 -21.46
N ASP A 91 -0.60 -12.79 -21.20
CA ASP A 91 0.34 -13.85 -20.86
C ASP A 91 -0.09 -15.21 -21.43
N ALA A 92 0.83 -16.18 -21.38
CA ALA A 92 0.64 -17.51 -21.95
C ALA A 92 -0.40 -18.36 -21.20
N MET A 93 -0.48 -18.25 -19.88
CA MET A 93 -1.36 -19.09 -19.06
C MET A 93 -2.83 -18.69 -19.27
N THR A 94 -3.09 -17.37 -19.24
CA THR A 94 -4.41 -16.82 -19.53
C THR A 94 -4.85 -17.14 -20.96
N ALA A 95 -3.93 -17.10 -21.93
CA ALA A 95 -4.22 -17.43 -23.32
C ALA A 95 -4.65 -18.89 -23.51
N GLY A 96 -3.95 -19.83 -22.86
CA GLY A 96 -4.32 -21.25 -22.89
C GLY A 96 -5.72 -21.50 -22.32
N ILE A 97 -6.02 -20.93 -21.15
CA ILE A 97 -7.35 -21.02 -20.52
C ILE A 97 -8.43 -20.42 -21.43
N ALA A 98 -8.15 -19.27 -22.06
CA ALA A 98 -9.10 -18.64 -22.96
C ALA A 98 -9.37 -19.46 -24.23
N GLU A 99 -8.34 -20.12 -24.78
CA GLU A 99 -8.49 -21.05 -25.91
C GLU A 99 -9.35 -22.27 -25.55
N GLU A 100 -9.14 -22.85 -24.37
CA GLU A 100 -9.91 -23.98 -23.84
C GLU A 100 -11.38 -23.60 -23.61
N CYS A 101 -11.63 -22.41 -23.05
CA CYS A 101 -12.97 -21.85 -22.87
C CYS A 101 -13.64 -21.45 -24.20
N GLY A 102 -12.89 -21.42 -25.29
CA GLY A 102 -13.40 -21.18 -26.63
C GLY A 102 -13.61 -19.71 -27.00
N VAL A 103 -12.91 -18.78 -26.34
CA VAL A 103 -12.86 -17.37 -26.73
C VAL A 103 -12.40 -17.27 -28.19
N GLU A 104 -13.09 -16.46 -29.00
CA GLU A 104 -12.77 -16.36 -30.43
C GLU A 104 -11.66 -15.36 -30.73
N LEU A 105 -11.61 -14.26 -29.97
CA LEU A 105 -10.69 -13.15 -30.18
C LEU A 105 -9.93 -12.81 -28.89
N LEU A 106 -8.60 -12.75 -28.96
CA LEU A 106 -7.75 -12.29 -27.86
C LEU A 106 -7.13 -10.95 -28.21
N LEU A 107 -7.38 -9.95 -27.37
CA LEU A 107 -6.84 -8.61 -27.52
C LEU A 107 -5.66 -8.38 -26.58
N VAL A 108 -4.46 -8.22 -27.13
CA VAL A 108 -3.31 -7.72 -26.38
C VAL A 108 -3.44 -6.19 -26.33
N GLY A 109 -4.27 -5.72 -25.41
CA GLY A 109 -4.65 -4.30 -25.28
C GLY A 109 -3.62 -3.47 -24.52
N ASP A 110 -3.52 -2.18 -24.84
CA ASP A 110 -2.66 -1.22 -24.12
C ASP A 110 -3.07 -1.01 -22.65
N SER A 111 -4.31 -1.40 -22.30
CA SER A 111 -4.79 -1.62 -20.93
C SER A 111 -3.84 -2.45 -20.04
N VAL A 112 -2.95 -3.25 -20.64
CA VAL A 112 -1.83 -3.93 -19.94
C VAL A 112 -0.99 -2.95 -19.10
N SER A 113 -0.86 -1.71 -19.57
CA SER A 113 -0.21 -0.60 -18.86
C SER A 113 -0.78 -0.42 -17.45
N ASN A 114 -2.11 -0.47 -17.31
CA ASN A 114 -2.78 -0.30 -16.03
C ASN A 114 -2.81 -1.59 -15.22
N VAL A 115 -3.31 -2.67 -15.81
CA VAL A 115 -3.68 -3.88 -15.05
C VAL A 115 -2.52 -4.82 -14.78
N VAL A 116 -1.43 -4.72 -15.54
CA VAL A 116 -0.21 -5.52 -15.35
C VAL A 116 0.96 -4.66 -14.88
N HIS A 117 1.20 -3.51 -15.53
CA HIS A 117 2.35 -2.64 -15.19
C HIS A 117 2.05 -1.61 -14.10
N GLY A 118 0.79 -1.45 -13.69
CA GLY A 118 0.42 -0.57 -12.58
C GLY A 118 0.53 0.93 -12.89
N HIS A 119 0.61 1.32 -14.17
CA HIS A 119 0.58 2.73 -14.56
C HIS A 119 -0.81 3.35 -14.36
N ASP A 120 -0.87 4.67 -14.17
CA ASP A 120 -2.12 5.42 -14.03
C ASP A 120 -2.89 5.60 -15.35
N SER A 121 -2.26 5.37 -16.50
CA SER A 121 -2.87 5.49 -17.84
C SER A 121 -2.26 4.50 -18.84
N THR A 122 -2.83 4.39 -20.03
CA THR A 122 -2.29 3.55 -21.12
C THR A 122 -1.13 4.20 -21.87
N VAL A 123 -0.90 5.50 -21.70
CA VAL A 123 0.13 6.28 -22.42
C VAL A 123 1.57 5.76 -22.22
N PRO A 124 2.02 5.32 -21.03
CA PRO A 124 3.43 4.99 -20.82
C PRO A 124 3.88 3.65 -21.44
N ILE A 125 2.98 2.78 -21.88
CA ILE A 125 3.37 1.46 -22.41
C ILE A 125 4.08 1.60 -23.76
N SER A 126 5.25 0.95 -23.90
CA SER A 126 6.04 1.02 -25.12
C SER A 126 5.60 -0.01 -26.15
N MET A 127 5.95 0.25 -27.41
CA MET A 127 5.76 -0.70 -28.51
C MET A 127 6.45 -2.06 -28.23
N ASP A 128 7.65 -2.05 -27.67
CA ASP A 128 8.40 -3.28 -27.40
C ASP A 128 7.77 -4.10 -26.27
N ALA A 129 7.21 -3.45 -25.24
CA ALA A 129 6.46 -4.13 -24.19
C ALA A 129 5.19 -4.80 -24.77
N MET A 130 4.49 -4.12 -25.67
CA MET A 130 3.32 -4.70 -26.34
C MET A 130 3.67 -5.91 -27.21
N ILE A 131 4.79 -5.87 -27.93
CA ILE A 131 5.32 -7.01 -28.69
C ILE A 131 5.60 -8.19 -27.75
N LEU A 132 6.26 -7.95 -26.61
CA LEU A 132 6.59 -9.00 -25.64
C LEU A 132 5.33 -9.71 -25.10
N HIS A 133 4.30 -8.95 -24.72
CA HIS A 133 3.02 -9.53 -24.30
C HIS A 133 2.34 -10.30 -25.44
N THR A 134 2.40 -9.80 -26.66
CA THR A 134 1.84 -10.49 -27.83
C THR A 134 2.53 -11.83 -28.08
N GLN A 135 3.86 -11.87 -27.97
CA GLN A 135 4.61 -13.11 -28.07
C GLN A 135 4.23 -14.12 -26.96
N ALA A 136 4.06 -13.64 -25.72
CA ALA A 136 3.65 -14.49 -24.60
C ALA A 136 2.27 -15.12 -24.86
N VAL A 137 1.30 -14.31 -25.28
CA VAL A 137 -0.05 -14.78 -25.66
C VAL A 137 0.04 -15.80 -26.80
N ARG A 138 0.79 -15.49 -27.87
CA ARG A 138 0.92 -16.41 -29.01
C ARG A 138 1.51 -17.76 -28.60
N ARG A 139 2.51 -17.78 -27.69
CA ARG A 139 3.13 -19.01 -27.17
C ARG A 139 2.19 -19.83 -26.27
N GLY A 140 1.21 -19.20 -25.62
CA GLY A 140 0.24 -19.88 -24.77
C GLY A 140 -0.85 -20.66 -25.52
N LEU A 141 -1.00 -20.44 -26.83
CA LEU A 141 -2.04 -21.08 -27.64
C LEU A 141 -1.56 -22.41 -28.21
N ALA A 142 -2.02 -23.51 -27.64
CA ALA A 142 -1.67 -24.86 -28.08
C ALA A 142 -2.26 -25.23 -29.45
N HIS A 143 -3.45 -24.69 -29.78
CA HIS A 143 -4.16 -24.99 -31.03
C HIS A 143 -4.22 -23.80 -32.00
N HIS A 144 -3.72 -22.64 -31.59
CA HIS A 144 -3.80 -21.38 -32.35
C HIS A 144 -5.20 -21.07 -32.86
N ARG A 145 -6.23 -21.42 -32.08
CA ARG A 145 -7.64 -21.24 -32.43
C ARG A 145 -8.05 -19.77 -32.42
N PRO A 146 -7.90 -18.99 -31.33
CA PRO A 146 -8.34 -17.61 -31.33
C PRO A 146 -7.49 -16.75 -32.27
N MET A 147 -8.12 -15.72 -32.83
CA MET A 147 -7.41 -14.67 -33.54
C MET A 147 -6.79 -13.72 -32.51
N VAL A 148 -5.49 -13.45 -32.64
CA VAL A 148 -4.73 -12.57 -31.73
C VAL A 148 -4.64 -11.18 -32.34
N ILE A 149 -5.04 -10.17 -31.56
CA ILE A 149 -5.09 -8.77 -31.96
C ILE A 149 -4.05 -8.01 -31.14
N GLY A 150 -3.11 -7.34 -31.80
CA GLY A 150 -2.14 -6.45 -31.14
C GLY A 150 -2.64 -5.01 -31.13
N ASP A 151 -2.76 -4.39 -29.97
CA ASP A 151 -3.19 -3.00 -29.87
C ASP A 151 -2.01 -2.04 -30.06
N MET A 152 -2.11 -1.13 -31.02
CA MET A 152 -1.06 -0.16 -31.28
C MET A 152 -1.03 0.87 -30.14
N PRO A 153 0.06 0.97 -29.35
CA PRO A 153 0.09 1.86 -28.20
C PRO A 153 0.22 3.32 -28.63
N PHE A 154 -0.13 4.24 -27.73
CA PHE A 154 0.02 5.68 -27.97
C PHE A 154 1.45 6.02 -28.46
N GLY A 155 1.56 6.91 -29.44
CA GLY A 155 2.84 7.31 -30.02
C GLY A 155 3.44 6.33 -31.03
N SER A 156 2.87 5.13 -31.21
CA SER A 156 3.39 4.15 -32.20
C SER A 156 2.93 4.40 -33.64
N PHE A 157 2.07 5.39 -33.86
CA PHE A 157 1.53 5.75 -35.17
C PHE A 157 1.36 7.27 -35.32
N LEU A 158 2.37 8.05 -34.92
CA LEU A 158 2.36 9.52 -35.08
C LEU A 158 2.38 9.95 -36.54
N THR A 159 2.97 9.13 -37.41
CA THR A 159 2.94 9.27 -38.86
C THR A 159 2.34 8.03 -39.51
N ILE A 160 1.94 8.14 -40.77
CA ILE A 160 1.43 7.01 -41.55
C ILE A 160 2.50 5.92 -41.66
N GLU A 161 3.74 6.33 -41.92
CA GLU A 161 4.91 5.46 -42.04
C GLU A 161 5.19 4.71 -40.73
N ASP A 162 5.14 5.41 -39.59
CA ASP A 162 5.32 4.80 -38.27
C ASP A 162 4.23 3.76 -37.99
N GLY A 163 2.97 4.10 -38.28
CA GLY A 163 1.84 3.19 -38.06
C GLY A 163 1.94 1.92 -38.90
N VAL A 164 2.27 2.04 -40.20
CA VAL A 164 2.50 0.89 -41.08
C VAL A 164 3.69 0.05 -40.60
N LYS A 165 4.81 0.69 -40.25
CA LYS A 165 6.01 0.02 -39.77
C LYS A 165 5.73 -0.75 -38.49
N ASN A 166 5.13 -0.12 -37.48
CA ASN A 166 4.85 -0.75 -36.19
C ASN A 166 3.73 -1.80 -36.30
N GLY A 167 2.76 -1.63 -37.19
CA GLY A 167 1.78 -2.69 -37.49
C GLY A 167 2.44 -3.94 -38.06
N ALA A 168 3.41 -3.77 -38.98
CA ALA A 168 4.19 -4.89 -39.49
C ALA A 168 5.04 -5.56 -38.40
N ARG A 169 5.59 -4.78 -37.45
CA ARG A 169 6.31 -5.31 -36.28
C ARG A 169 5.40 -6.16 -35.39
N PHE A 170 4.18 -5.74 -35.08
CA PHE A 170 3.23 -6.55 -34.29
C PHE A 170 2.99 -7.93 -34.89
N ILE A 171 2.82 -8.00 -36.21
CA ILE A 171 2.60 -9.27 -36.91
C ILE A 171 3.89 -10.09 -36.92
N LYS A 172 5.00 -9.50 -37.38
CA LYS A 172 6.26 -10.20 -37.61
C LYS A 172 6.99 -10.60 -36.32
N GLU A 173 7.11 -9.67 -35.38
CA GLU A 173 7.85 -9.84 -34.13
C GLU A 173 6.92 -10.34 -33.01
N GLY A 174 5.70 -9.81 -32.94
CA GLY A 174 4.72 -10.15 -31.89
C GLY A 174 3.97 -11.45 -32.15
N GLY A 175 3.74 -11.79 -33.42
CA GLY A 175 2.89 -12.92 -33.81
C GLY A 175 1.39 -12.61 -33.72
N ALA A 176 1.00 -11.34 -33.71
CA ALA A 176 -0.41 -10.94 -33.87
C ALA A 176 -0.92 -11.36 -35.27
N ASP A 177 -2.22 -11.67 -35.37
CA ASP A 177 -2.85 -11.91 -36.67
C ASP A 177 -3.26 -10.58 -37.34
N ILE A 178 -3.72 -9.62 -36.53
CA ILE A 178 -4.19 -8.29 -36.95
C ILE A 178 -3.89 -7.27 -35.83
N VAL A 179 -4.06 -5.98 -36.12
CA VAL A 179 -3.81 -4.90 -35.15
C VAL A 179 -5.04 -4.06 -34.85
N LYS A 180 -5.10 -3.41 -33.68
CA LYS A 180 -6.13 -2.42 -33.32
C LYS A 180 -5.54 -1.01 -33.31
N LEU A 181 -6.32 -0.04 -33.78
CA LEU A 181 -6.00 1.40 -33.75
C LEU A 181 -7.14 2.19 -33.13
N GLU A 182 -6.80 3.09 -32.21
CA GLU A 182 -7.74 4.11 -31.73
C GLU A 182 -7.91 5.22 -32.76
N SER A 183 -9.16 5.55 -33.04
CA SER A 183 -9.55 6.53 -34.05
C SER A 183 -10.45 7.57 -33.38
N PRO A 184 -9.89 8.53 -32.63
CA PRO A 184 -10.69 9.61 -32.06
C PRO A 184 -11.28 10.46 -33.18
N ALA A 185 -12.47 11.02 -32.95
CA ALA A 185 -13.16 11.87 -33.93
C ALA A 185 -12.30 13.09 -34.38
N SER A 186 -11.41 13.58 -33.51
CA SER A 186 -10.48 14.69 -33.81
C SER A 186 -9.40 14.33 -34.83
N SER A 187 -9.13 13.04 -35.08
CA SER A 187 -8.12 12.57 -36.04
C SER A 187 -8.72 11.70 -37.16
N GLN A 188 -10.00 11.88 -37.46
CA GLN A 188 -10.74 11.06 -38.43
C GLN A 188 -10.02 10.91 -39.78
N GLU A 189 -9.59 12.01 -40.40
CA GLU A 189 -8.89 11.96 -41.70
C GLU A 189 -7.58 11.15 -41.62
N PHE A 190 -6.80 11.36 -40.56
CA PHE A 190 -5.55 10.66 -40.33
C PHE A 190 -5.77 9.15 -40.12
N SER A 191 -6.74 8.78 -39.27
CA SER A 191 -7.08 7.39 -38.99
C SER A 191 -7.56 6.66 -40.25
N THR A 192 -8.43 7.30 -41.04
CA THR A 192 -8.92 6.74 -42.32
C THR A 192 -7.79 6.51 -43.32
N GLU A 193 -6.85 7.46 -43.47
CA GLU A 193 -5.71 7.28 -44.36
C GLU A 193 -4.74 6.20 -43.85
N LEU A 194 -4.44 6.17 -42.54
CA LEU A 194 -3.58 5.15 -41.96
C LEU A 194 -4.15 3.74 -42.19
N ILE A 195 -5.44 3.55 -41.94
CA ILE A 195 -6.13 2.26 -42.14
C ILE A 195 -6.07 1.85 -43.61
N ARG A 196 -6.29 2.78 -44.54
CA ARG A 196 -6.17 2.52 -45.99
C ARG A 196 -4.77 2.03 -46.35
N ARG A 197 -3.74 2.69 -45.84
CA ARG A 197 -2.33 2.36 -46.11
C ARG A 197 -1.91 1.05 -45.48
N MET A 198 -2.35 0.75 -44.26
CA MET A 198 -2.10 -0.53 -43.59
C MET A 198 -2.80 -1.69 -44.30
N THR A 199 -4.06 -1.49 -44.71
CA THR A 199 -4.81 -2.49 -45.49
C THR A 199 -4.14 -2.76 -46.84
N ALA A 200 -3.69 -1.72 -47.55
CA ALA A 200 -2.93 -1.87 -48.79
C ALA A 200 -1.59 -2.61 -48.59
N ALA A 201 -0.99 -2.51 -47.40
CA ALA A 201 0.21 -3.25 -47.00
C ALA A 201 -0.08 -4.70 -46.53
N GLY A 202 -1.34 -5.14 -46.54
CA GLY A 202 -1.75 -6.48 -46.11
C GLY A 202 -1.88 -6.64 -44.59
N ILE A 203 -1.91 -5.54 -43.83
CA ILE A 203 -2.11 -5.53 -42.38
C ILE A 203 -3.61 -5.39 -42.09
N GLY A 204 -4.23 -6.39 -41.48
CA GLY A 204 -5.62 -6.31 -41.05
C GLY A 204 -5.79 -5.37 -39.86
N VAL A 205 -6.79 -4.49 -39.89
CA VAL A 205 -6.98 -3.45 -38.87
C VAL A 205 -8.37 -3.49 -38.23
N VAL A 206 -8.37 -3.50 -36.90
CA VAL A 206 -9.53 -3.24 -36.06
C VAL A 206 -9.55 -1.75 -35.72
N GLY A 207 -10.60 -1.05 -36.13
CA GLY A 207 -10.82 0.34 -35.73
C GLY A 207 -11.40 0.40 -34.32
N HIS A 208 -11.15 1.49 -33.59
CA HIS A 208 -11.75 1.76 -32.29
C HIS A 208 -12.29 3.19 -32.25
N ILE A 209 -13.62 3.33 -32.12
CA ILE A 209 -14.32 4.61 -32.01
C ILE A 209 -15.15 4.68 -30.72
N GLY A 210 -15.70 5.86 -30.42
CA GLY A 210 -16.34 6.13 -29.14
C GLY A 210 -15.32 6.72 -28.19
N LEU A 211 -15.30 6.26 -26.94
CA LEU A 211 -14.26 6.65 -25.99
C LEU A 211 -12.94 5.97 -26.39
N THR A 212 -11.92 6.75 -26.71
CA THR A 212 -10.57 6.27 -27.05
C THR A 212 -9.60 6.67 -25.93
N PRO A 213 -9.28 5.76 -24.99
CA PRO A 213 -8.43 6.02 -23.82
C PRO A 213 -7.10 6.75 -24.11
N GLN A 214 -6.46 6.48 -25.25
CA GLN A 214 -5.20 7.13 -25.63
C GLN A 214 -5.36 8.65 -25.82
N SER A 215 -6.57 9.11 -26.12
CA SER A 215 -6.92 10.53 -26.31
C SER A 215 -7.75 11.11 -25.16
N HIS A 216 -7.84 10.44 -24.00
CA HIS A 216 -8.68 10.88 -22.89
C HIS A 216 -8.42 12.33 -22.46
N VAL A 217 -7.18 12.82 -22.51
CA VAL A 217 -6.85 14.22 -22.20
C VAL A 217 -7.55 15.18 -23.17
N GLN A 218 -7.46 14.93 -24.48
CA GLN A 218 -8.15 15.73 -25.50
C GLN A 218 -9.67 15.65 -25.35
N MET A 219 -10.19 14.51 -24.91
CA MET A 219 -11.62 14.29 -24.69
C MET A 219 -12.14 14.86 -23.34
N GLY A 220 -11.26 15.38 -22.48
CA GLY A 220 -11.62 15.90 -21.16
C GLY A 220 -12.00 14.80 -20.15
N GLY A 221 -11.37 13.63 -20.26
CA GLY A 221 -11.52 12.45 -19.41
C GLY A 221 -12.35 11.32 -20.04
N TYR A 222 -12.60 10.27 -19.25
CA TYR A 222 -13.37 9.08 -19.67
C TYR A 222 -14.87 9.37 -19.70
N ARG A 223 -15.37 9.87 -20.84
CA ARG A 223 -16.76 10.29 -21.02
C ARG A 223 -17.47 9.46 -22.08
N ILE A 224 -18.76 9.21 -21.86
CA ILE A 224 -19.67 8.59 -22.84
C ILE A 224 -19.74 9.45 -24.10
N GLN A 225 -19.61 8.83 -25.27
CA GLN A 225 -19.64 9.49 -26.58
C GLN A 225 -20.97 9.29 -27.30
N GLY A 226 -21.36 10.19 -28.21
CA GLY A 226 -22.59 10.02 -29.01
C GLY A 226 -23.90 10.31 -28.28
N LYS A 227 -23.90 11.12 -27.19
CA LYS A 227 -25.12 11.47 -26.45
C LYS A 227 -26.10 12.38 -27.22
N ALA A 228 -25.56 13.27 -28.04
CA ALA A 228 -26.36 14.19 -28.85
C ALA A 228 -26.59 13.58 -30.24
N ALA A 229 -27.76 13.84 -30.85
CA ALA A 229 -28.10 13.30 -32.17
C ALA A 229 -27.04 13.64 -33.24
N SER A 230 -26.51 14.86 -33.25
CA SER A 230 -25.44 15.25 -34.17
C SER A 230 -24.16 14.43 -33.97
N ALA A 231 -23.76 14.19 -32.71
CA ALA A 231 -22.60 13.35 -32.39
C ALA A 231 -22.84 11.87 -32.72
N ALA A 232 -24.07 11.37 -32.58
CA ALA A 232 -24.45 10.03 -32.98
C ALA A 232 -24.41 9.85 -34.51
N CYS A 233 -24.93 10.80 -35.28
CA CYS A 233 -24.81 10.80 -36.75
C CYS A 233 -23.34 10.77 -37.17
N HIS A 234 -22.51 11.61 -36.54
CA HIS A 234 -21.08 11.63 -36.82
C HIS A 234 -20.40 10.28 -36.57
N LEU A 235 -20.72 9.58 -35.47
CA LEU A 235 -20.19 8.24 -35.21
C LEU A 235 -20.61 7.21 -36.27
N ILE A 236 -21.83 7.29 -36.77
CA ILE A 236 -22.34 6.39 -37.82
C ILE A 236 -21.60 6.62 -39.13
N ASP A 237 -21.42 7.88 -39.54
CA ASP A 237 -20.74 8.19 -40.78
C ASP A 237 -19.24 7.88 -40.68
N PHE A 238 -18.62 8.18 -39.54
CA PHE A 238 -17.23 7.80 -39.29
C PHE A 238 -17.02 6.28 -39.33
N ALA A 239 -17.94 5.49 -38.77
CA ALA A 239 -17.86 4.02 -38.87
C ALA A 239 -17.88 3.52 -40.33
N LYS A 240 -18.72 4.11 -41.19
CA LYS A 240 -18.75 3.79 -42.64
C LYS A 240 -17.45 4.17 -43.33
N GLU A 241 -16.86 5.32 -42.97
CA GLU A 241 -15.58 5.74 -43.53
C GLU A 241 -14.44 4.79 -43.14
N LEU A 242 -14.39 4.34 -41.89
CA LEU A 242 -13.41 3.36 -41.44
C LEU A 242 -13.59 2.02 -42.16
N GLU A 243 -14.83 1.56 -42.34
CA GLU A 243 -15.13 0.38 -43.17
C GLU A 243 -14.65 0.57 -44.61
N ALA A 244 -14.96 1.69 -45.24
CA ALA A 244 -14.54 2.02 -46.61
C ALA A 244 -13.01 2.12 -46.75
N ALA A 245 -12.30 2.50 -45.69
CA ALA A 245 -10.84 2.51 -45.64
C ALA A 245 -10.22 1.10 -45.57
N GLY A 246 -11.01 0.06 -45.26
CA GLY A 246 -10.54 -1.32 -45.17
C GLY A 246 -10.48 -1.88 -43.76
N CYS A 247 -11.07 -1.20 -42.78
CA CYS A 247 -11.24 -1.73 -41.43
C CYS A 247 -12.02 -3.06 -41.48
N ILE A 248 -11.53 -4.10 -40.81
CA ILE A 248 -12.11 -5.46 -40.86
C ILE A 248 -13.06 -5.76 -39.69
N MET A 249 -13.02 -4.94 -38.64
CA MET A 249 -13.83 -5.05 -37.44
C MET A 249 -13.76 -3.73 -36.67
N LEU A 250 -14.83 -3.34 -35.97
CA LEU A 250 -14.90 -2.07 -35.25
C LEU A 250 -15.22 -2.27 -33.78
N VAL A 251 -14.38 -1.75 -32.89
CA VAL A 251 -14.67 -1.63 -31.45
C VAL A 251 -15.39 -0.31 -31.20
N MET A 252 -16.44 -0.36 -30.36
CA MET A 252 -17.16 0.81 -29.86
C MET A 252 -17.15 0.81 -28.34
N GLU A 253 -16.52 1.83 -27.75
CA GLU A 253 -16.41 1.96 -26.29
C GLU A 253 -17.25 3.13 -25.75
N CYS A 254 -18.03 2.84 -24.70
CA CYS A 254 -18.87 3.83 -23.99
C CYS A 254 -19.78 4.66 -24.93
N VAL A 255 -20.47 4.00 -25.86
CA VAL A 255 -21.47 4.58 -26.77
C VAL A 255 -22.88 4.15 -26.33
N PRO A 256 -23.91 5.02 -26.32
CA PRO A 256 -25.29 4.60 -26.04
C PRO A 256 -25.72 3.40 -26.89
N GLY A 257 -26.41 2.44 -26.28
CA GLY A 257 -26.72 1.16 -26.93
C GLY A 257 -27.52 1.31 -28.22
N GLU A 258 -28.44 2.27 -28.27
CA GLU A 258 -29.23 2.60 -29.45
C GLU A 258 -28.36 3.10 -30.60
N VAL A 259 -27.34 3.91 -30.30
CA VAL A 259 -26.38 4.42 -31.29
C VAL A 259 -25.47 3.29 -31.77
N ALA A 260 -24.96 2.46 -30.86
CA ALA A 260 -24.14 1.31 -31.21
C ALA A 260 -24.90 0.28 -32.09
N ARG A 261 -26.20 0.09 -31.84
CA ARG A 261 -27.08 -0.70 -32.71
C ARG A 261 -27.17 -0.10 -34.12
N LEU A 262 -27.43 1.20 -34.23
CA LEU A 262 -27.52 1.88 -35.53
C LEU A 262 -26.19 1.84 -36.30
N VAL A 263 -25.06 2.01 -35.62
CA VAL A 263 -23.73 1.81 -36.23
C VAL A 263 -23.58 0.38 -36.74
N THR A 264 -23.93 -0.62 -35.93
CA THR A 264 -23.85 -2.04 -36.30
C THR A 264 -24.73 -2.39 -37.50
N GLU A 265 -25.90 -1.77 -37.62
CA GLU A 265 -26.81 -1.91 -38.77
C GLU A 265 -26.29 -1.20 -40.02
N ALA A 266 -25.55 -0.11 -39.86
CA ALA A 266 -25.07 0.73 -40.96
C ALA A 266 -23.81 0.19 -41.67
N ILE A 267 -23.04 -0.70 -41.03
CA ILE A 267 -21.81 -1.27 -41.59
C ILE A 267 -21.89 -2.80 -41.71
N SER A 268 -21.15 -3.38 -42.66
CA SER A 268 -21.15 -4.82 -42.95
C SER A 268 -20.15 -5.61 -42.11
N ILE A 269 -19.10 -4.97 -41.62
CA ILE A 269 -18.08 -5.58 -40.76
C ILE A 269 -18.60 -5.85 -39.33
N PRO A 270 -18.02 -6.82 -38.60
CA PRO A 270 -18.39 -7.06 -37.20
C PRO A 270 -18.08 -5.86 -36.30
N THR A 271 -18.99 -5.60 -35.36
CA THR A 271 -18.83 -4.61 -34.29
C THR A 271 -18.65 -5.28 -32.93
N ILE A 272 -17.75 -4.76 -32.10
CA ILE A 272 -17.47 -5.27 -30.75
C ILE A 272 -17.75 -4.16 -29.74
N GLY A 273 -18.66 -4.41 -28.80
CA GLY A 273 -19.03 -3.44 -27.78
C GLY A 273 -18.24 -3.60 -26.50
N ILE A 274 -17.94 -2.49 -25.84
CA ILE A 274 -17.54 -2.44 -24.43
C ILE A 274 -18.24 -1.24 -23.79
N GLY A 275 -19.21 -1.52 -22.92
CA GLY A 275 -20.12 -0.49 -22.41
C GLY A 275 -21.02 0.13 -23.50
N SER A 276 -21.29 -0.60 -24.59
CA SER A 276 -22.01 -0.11 -25.78
C SER A 276 -23.28 -0.89 -26.10
N GLY A 277 -23.93 -1.46 -25.07
CA GLY A 277 -25.15 -2.24 -25.22
C GLY A 277 -24.96 -3.63 -25.87
N PRO A 278 -26.03 -4.45 -25.92
CA PRO A 278 -25.95 -5.84 -26.37
C PRO A 278 -26.05 -6.03 -27.90
N ASP A 279 -26.43 -4.98 -28.64
CA ASP A 279 -26.81 -5.07 -30.05
C ASP A 279 -25.63 -4.96 -31.03
N THR A 280 -24.40 -4.93 -30.53
CA THR A 280 -23.19 -5.13 -31.33
C THR A 280 -23.03 -6.58 -31.78
N SER A 281 -22.12 -6.86 -32.72
CA SER A 281 -21.85 -8.22 -33.21
C SER A 281 -21.15 -9.10 -32.17
N GLY A 282 -20.49 -8.50 -31.20
CA GLY A 282 -19.80 -9.17 -30.10
C GLY A 282 -19.48 -8.23 -28.95
N GLN A 283 -18.78 -8.73 -27.93
CA GLN A 283 -18.43 -7.98 -26.72
C GLN A 283 -16.97 -8.20 -26.35
N VAL A 284 -16.35 -7.17 -25.76
CA VAL A 284 -15.01 -7.25 -25.17
C VAL A 284 -15.02 -6.78 -23.71
N LEU A 285 -14.23 -7.46 -22.87
CA LEU A 285 -13.92 -7.01 -21.52
C LEU A 285 -12.43 -7.19 -21.23
N VAL A 286 -11.91 -6.35 -20.33
CA VAL A 286 -10.58 -6.54 -19.76
C VAL A 286 -10.61 -7.77 -18.85
N VAL A 287 -9.71 -8.74 -19.06
CA VAL A 287 -9.72 -10.02 -18.33
C VAL A 287 -9.66 -9.84 -16.81
N HIS A 288 -8.93 -8.82 -16.33
CA HIS A 288 -8.81 -8.50 -14.91
C HIS A 288 -10.14 -8.01 -14.31
N ASP A 289 -10.93 -7.25 -15.07
CA ASP A 289 -12.26 -6.82 -14.65
C ASP A 289 -13.25 -7.99 -14.71
N LEU A 290 -13.21 -8.77 -15.78
CA LEU A 290 -14.04 -9.96 -15.99
C LEU A 290 -13.87 -10.97 -14.84
N LEU A 291 -12.64 -11.21 -14.41
CA LEU A 291 -12.27 -12.15 -13.35
C LEU A 291 -12.29 -11.55 -11.93
N GLY A 292 -12.63 -10.27 -11.78
CA GLY A 292 -12.68 -9.60 -10.48
C GLY A 292 -11.32 -9.49 -9.79
N LEU A 293 -10.25 -9.33 -10.56
CA LEU A 293 -8.89 -9.05 -10.07
C LEU A 293 -8.71 -7.56 -9.76
N THR A 294 -9.35 -6.68 -10.55
CA THR A 294 -9.32 -5.22 -10.35
C THR A 294 -10.08 -4.85 -9.07
N PRO A 295 -9.45 -4.17 -8.07
CA PRO A 295 -10.12 -3.80 -6.81
C PRO A 295 -11.37 -2.93 -7.00
N ARG A 296 -11.35 -2.07 -8.02
CA ARG A 296 -12.46 -1.20 -8.42
C ARG A 296 -12.65 -1.32 -9.92
N ALA A 297 -13.45 -2.29 -10.34
CA ALA A 297 -13.78 -2.44 -11.76
C ALA A 297 -14.55 -1.21 -12.29
N PRO A 298 -14.41 -0.87 -13.58
CA PRO A 298 -15.23 0.16 -14.23
C PRO A 298 -16.74 -0.13 -14.05
N LYS A 299 -17.56 0.91 -13.91
CA LYS A 299 -19.01 0.76 -13.64
C LYS A 299 -19.76 -0.10 -14.66
N LEU A 300 -19.32 -0.09 -15.91
CA LEU A 300 -19.97 -0.83 -17.00
C LEU A 300 -19.40 -2.26 -17.17
N ALA A 301 -18.36 -2.62 -16.43
CA ALA A 301 -17.77 -3.96 -16.50
C ALA A 301 -18.50 -4.92 -15.55
N LYS A 302 -18.90 -6.08 -16.07
CA LYS A 302 -19.47 -7.17 -15.28
C LYS A 302 -18.36 -8.08 -14.78
N GLN A 303 -18.32 -8.31 -13.47
CA GLN A 303 -17.51 -9.36 -12.86
C GLN A 303 -18.26 -10.70 -12.95
N PHE A 304 -17.60 -11.73 -13.49
CA PHE A 304 -18.17 -13.08 -13.59
C PHE A 304 -17.73 -13.98 -12.42
N VAL A 305 -16.60 -13.67 -11.81
CA VAL A 305 -16.03 -14.32 -10.63
C VAL A 305 -15.19 -13.29 -9.86
N ASN A 306 -14.83 -13.60 -8.62
CA ASN A 306 -13.90 -12.81 -7.81
C ASN A 306 -12.64 -13.62 -7.54
N VAL A 307 -11.73 -13.67 -8.51
CA VAL A 307 -10.44 -14.37 -8.38
C VAL A 307 -9.57 -13.72 -7.31
N ARG A 308 -9.67 -12.40 -7.10
CA ARG A 308 -8.92 -11.71 -6.04
C ARG A 308 -9.23 -12.30 -4.67
N ALA A 309 -10.49 -12.59 -4.37
CA ALA A 309 -10.89 -13.23 -3.13
C ALA A 309 -10.30 -14.66 -3.02
N LEU A 310 -10.30 -15.43 -4.10
CA LEU A 310 -9.69 -16.77 -4.11
C LEU A 310 -8.17 -16.73 -3.91
N MET A 311 -7.49 -15.77 -4.53
CA MET A 311 -6.06 -15.53 -4.32
C MET A 311 -5.79 -15.14 -2.87
N ASN A 312 -6.59 -14.23 -2.29
CA ASN A 312 -6.45 -13.87 -0.89
C ASN A 312 -6.59 -15.09 0.02
N ILE A 313 -7.59 -15.96 -0.22
CA ILE A 313 -7.76 -17.20 0.56
C ILE A 313 -6.51 -18.10 0.45
N GLY A 314 -6.03 -18.35 -0.78
CA GLY A 314 -4.87 -19.22 -1.00
C GLY A 314 -3.58 -18.66 -0.40
N VAL A 315 -3.32 -17.37 -0.59
CA VAL A 315 -2.14 -16.69 -0.06
C VAL A 315 -2.19 -16.59 1.46
N SER A 316 -3.34 -16.21 2.04
CA SER A 316 -3.53 -16.21 3.50
C SER A 316 -3.32 -17.60 4.09
N LYS A 317 -3.91 -18.64 3.47
CA LYS A 317 -3.72 -20.02 3.94
C LYS A 317 -2.26 -20.46 3.88
N TYR A 318 -1.54 -20.13 2.80
CA TYR A 318 -0.10 -20.40 2.71
C TYR A 318 0.67 -19.68 3.82
N VAL A 319 0.38 -18.40 4.04
CA VAL A 319 0.97 -17.62 5.13
C VAL A 319 0.68 -18.25 6.49
N ASP A 320 -0.55 -18.70 6.74
CA ASP A 320 -0.96 -19.34 8.00
C ASP A 320 -0.27 -20.69 8.21
N GLU A 321 -0.20 -21.54 7.18
CA GLU A 321 0.46 -22.85 7.26
C GLU A 321 1.98 -22.71 7.45
N VAL A 322 2.62 -21.72 6.82
CA VAL A 322 4.05 -21.41 7.05
C VAL A 322 4.27 -20.90 8.47
N LYS A 323 3.48 -19.91 8.93
CA LYS A 323 3.64 -19.31 10.26
C LYS A 323 3.34 -20.29 11.40
N SER A 324 2.43 -21.23 11.20
CA SER A 324 2.11 -22.28 12.17
C SER A 324 3.05 -23.49 12.11
N GLY A 325 3.99 -23.52 11.16
CA GLY A 325 4.88 -24.68 10.94
C GLY A 325 4.18 -25.91 10.37
N GLN A 326 2.93 -25.79 9.92
CA GLN A 326 2.21 -26.88 9.23
C GLN A 326 2.77 -27.13 7.82
N PHE A 327 3.27 -26.07 7.17
CA PHE A 327 3.97 -26.17 5.90
C PHE A 327 5.43 -25.68 6.05
N PRO A 328 6.43 -26.45 5.57
CA PRO A 328 6.28 -27.74 4.90
C PRO A 328 5.94 -28.89 5.88
N GLY A 329 4.97 -29.73 5.52
CA GLY A 329 4.67 -30.98 6.21
C GLY A 329 5.63 -32.10 5.81
N PRO A 330 5.68 -33.24 6.52
CA PRO A 330 6.60 -34.36 6.23
C PRO A 330 6.54 -34.91 4.79
N GLU A 331 5.44 -34.68 4.07
CA GLU A 331 5.23 -35.06 2.68
C GLU A 331 5.79 -34.05 1.66
N THR A 332 6.14 -32.83 2.09
CA THR A 332 6.62 -31.75 1.22
C THR A 332 8.10 -31.42 1.40
N TYR A 333 8.84 -32.19 2.20
CA TYR A 333 10.30 -32.14 2.27
C TYR A 333 10.92 -33.54 2.37
N THR A 334 12.20 -33.63 2.02
CA THR A 334 12.97 -34.88 2.15
C THR A 334 13.80 -34.85 3.43
N ARG A 335 13.91 -35.99 4.11
CA ARG A 335 14.81 -36.17 5.25
C ARG A 335 16.10 -36.86 4.85
N MET A 336 17.20 -36.48 5.48
CA MET A 336 18.43 -37.26 5.44
C MET A 336 18.17 -38.63 6.05
N LYS A 337 18.86 -39.67 5.55
CA LYS A 337 18.81 -40.99 6.19
C LYS A 337 19.38 -40.86 7.60
N PRO A 338 18.81 -41.53 8.62
CA PRO A 338 19.25 -41.37 10.01
C PRO A 338 20.77 -41.49 10.19
N LEU A 339 21.38 -42.53 9.60
CA LEU A 339 22.82 -42.77 9.69
C LEU A 339 23.67 -41.63 9.12
N GLU A 340 23.25 -41.05 7.99
CA GLU A 340 23.97 -39.92 7.36
C GLU A 340 23.80 -38.64 8.19
N TYR A 341 22.66 -38.49 8.86
CA TYR A 341 22.41 -37.35 9.74
C TYR A 341 23.27 -37.42 11.01
N ASP A 342 23.43 -38.61 11.59
CA ASP A 342 24.30 -38.82 12.74
C ASP A 342 25.76 -38.53 12.37
N MET A 343 26.25 -39.01 11.22
CA MET A 343 27.59 -38.72 10.71
C MET A 343 27.82 -37.22 10.47
N LEU A 344 26.83 -36.51 9.93
CA LEU A 344 26.88 -35.06 9.75
C LEU A 344 27.06 -34.32 11.08
N LEU A 345 26.33 -34.73 12.13
CA LEU A 345 26.45 -34.13 13.46
C LEU A 345 27.84 -34.38 14.06
N GLU A 346 28.39 -35.59 13.89
CA GLU A 346 29.76 -35.91 14.32
C GLU A 346 30.80 -35.04 13.60
N GLU A 347 30.65 -34.85 12.29
CA GLU A 347 31.58 -34.05 11.49
C GLU A 347 31.54 -32.56 11.85
N LEU A 348 30.35 -32.00 12.11
CA LEU A 348 30.20 -30.61 12.56
C LEU A 348 30.79 -30.37 13.96
N ASN A 349 30.60 -31.33 14.87
CA ASN A 349 31.14 -31.27 16.23
C ASN A 349 32.66 -31.48 16.28
N ALA A 350 33.27 -32.12 15.27
CA ALA A 350 34.71 -32.34 15.19
C ALA A 350 35.51 -31.07 14.84
N THR A 351 34.85 -29.99 14.43
CA THR A 351 35.49 -28.73 13.99
C THR A 351 35.59 -27.62 15.05
N GLU A 352 35.07 -27.79 16.26
CA GLU A 352 35.32 -26.85 17.37
C GLU A 352 36.64 -27.20 18.10
N PRO A 353 37.57 -26.25 18.33
CA PRO A 353 38.75 -26.52 19.14
C PRO A 353 38.36 -26.67 20.61
N ALA A 354 38.77 -27.79 21.21
CA ALA A 354 38.55 -28.12 22.62
C ALA A 354 38.97 -26.98 23.56
N ALA A 355 37.98 -26.26 24.10
CA ALA A 355 38.17 -25.40 25.26
C ALA A 355 38.21 -26.27 26.53
N ALA A 356 39.17 -25.95 27.39
CA ALA A 356 39.63 -26.74 28.52
C ALA A 356 38.50 -27.20 29.48
N GLU A 357 38.66 -28.45 29.91
CA GLU A 357 37.86 -29.13 30.92
C GLU A 357 37.85 -28.36 32.25
N GLY A 358 36.65 -27.99 32.69
CA GLY A 358 36.35 -27.58 34.05
C GLY A 358 35.11 -28.34 34.50
N GLU A 359 35.30 -29.22 35.49
CA GLU A 359 34.25 -30.03 36.11
C GLU A 359 33.06 -29.16 36.58
N SER A 360 31.85 -29.56 36.21
CA SER A 360 30.63 -29.23 36.95
C SER A 360 29.49 -30.13 36.50
N GLU A 361 28.85 -30.76 37.48
CA GLU A 361 27.64 -31.56 37.35
C GLU A 361 26.43 -30.80 36.78
N SER A 362 25.40 -31.60 36.42
CA SER A 362 24.00 -31.27 36.06
C SER A 362 23.76 -31.05 34.56
N ARG A 363 22.61 -31.32 33.93
CA ARG A 363 21.29 -31.93 34.21
C ARG A 363 20.51 -31.87 32.87
N PRO A 364 19.31 -32.48 32.74
CA PRO A 364 18.38 -32.18 31.65
C PRO A 364 17.90 -30.72 31.77
N ALA A 365 18.33 -29.83 30.87
CA ALA A 365 18.16 -28.38 31.03
C ALA A 365 17.62 -27.64 29.78
N ALA A 366 17.30 -28.33 28.68
CA ALA A 366 16.84 -27.66 27.47
C ALA A 366 15.38 -27.14 27.56
N GLU A 367 14.53 -27.75 28.38
CA GLU A 367 13.14 -27.30 28.57
C GLU A 367 12.97 -26.32 29.75
N GLU A 368 13.96 -26.23 30.65
CA GLU A 368 13.90 -25.37 31.85
C GLU A 368 14.56 -23.99 31.60
N SER A 369 15.61 -23.92 30.77
CA SER A 369 16.26 -22.65 30.39
C SER A 369 15.35 -21.70 29.61
N SER A 370 14.43 -22.20 28.78
CA SER A 370 13.43 -21.36 28.11
C SER A 370 12.36 -20.79 29.05
N ARG A 371 12.17 -21.39 30.24
CA ARG A 371 11.27 -20.86 31.29
C ARG A 371 11.98 -19.89 32.24
N MET A 372 13.30 -20.04 32.43
CA MET A 372 14.07 -19.26 33.40
C MET A 372 14.59 -17.92 32.84
N MET A 373 14.67 -17.75 31.51
CA MET A 373 15.06 -16.47 30.87
C MET A 373 13.96 -15.38 30.85
N MET A 374 12.79 -15.60 31.47
CA MET A 374 11.63 -14.72 31.32
C MET A 374 11.38 -13.75 32.50
N SER A 375 12.35 -13.55 33.39
CA SER A 375 12.22 -12.68 34.57
C SER A 375 13.32 -11.64 34.80
N SER A 376 14.29 -11.48 33.88
CA SER A 376 15.39 -10.51 34.01
C SER A 376 15.45 -9.54 32.83
N ASN A 377 15.84 -8.29 33.09
CA ASN A 377 16.04 -7.27 32.06
C ASN A 377 17.02 -7.75 30.98
N PRO A 378 16.89 -7.27 29.73
CA PRO A 378 17.87 -7.55 28.70
C PRO A 378 19.24 -7.03 29.15
N THR A 379 20.28 -7.79 28.82
CA THR A 379 21.66 -7.46 29.15
C THR A 379 22.35 -6.66 28.05
N ARG A 380 21.93 -6.85 26.79
CA ARG A 380 22.45 -6.17 25.59
C ARG A 380 21.34 -5.52 24.80
N VAL A 381 21.38 -4.19 24.63
CA VAL A 381 20.37 -3.43 23.88
C VAL A 381 21.01 -2.54 22.84
N ALA A 382 20.56 -2.68 21.58
CA ALA A 382 20.95 -1.78 20.50
C ALA A 382 19.88 -0.70 20.28
N VAL A 383 20.28 0.57 20.22
CA VAL A 383 19.42 1.70 19.86
C VAL A 383 19.87 2.23 18.51
N VAL A 384 18.96 2.28 17.53
CA VAL A 384 19.25 2.65 16.14
C VAL A 384 18.68 4.03 15.84
N GLY A 385 19.56 5.02 15.67
CA GLY A 385 19.24 6.41 15.34
C GLY A 385 19.54 7.39 16.48
N GLY A 386 20.68 8.09 16.42
CA GLY A 386 21.18 9.01 17.46
C GLY A 386 20.59 10.42 17.43
N GLY A 387 19.33 10.55 17.03
CA GLY A 387 18.54 11.76 17.24
C GLY A 387 18.07 11.89 18.69
N ALA A 388 17.30 12.94 19.00
CA ALA A 388 16.86 13.24 20.37
C ALA A 388 16.23 12.04 21.11
N MET A 389 15.30 11.34 20.45
CA MET A 389 14.63 10.17 21.06
C MET A 389 15.57 8.98 21.25
N GLY A 390 16.43 8.67 20.28
CA GLY A 390 17.38 7.56 20.43
C GLY A 390 18.42 7.83 21.51
N THR A 391 18.92 9.07 21.61
CA THR A 391 19.78 9.50 22.72
C THR A 391 19.06 9.34 24.06
N PHE A 392 17.79 9.75 24.16
CA PHE A 392 16.98 9.57 25.37
C PHE A 392 16.86 8.10 25.78
N PHE A 393 16.49 7.22 24.86
CA PHE A 393 16.34 5.80 25.17
C PHE A 393 17.68 5.14 25.52
N ALA A 394 18.77 5.47 24.82
CA ALA A 394 20.09 4.95 25.15
C ALA A 394 20.53 5.37 26.57
N GLN A 395 20.36 6.65 26.92
CA GLN A 395 20.70 7.19 28.24
C GLN A 395 19.85 6.55 29.35
N ALA A 396 18.54 6.42 29.13
CA ALA A 396 17.63 5.87 30.13
C ALA A 396 17.87 4.37 30.36
N LEU A 397 18.03 3.58 29.30
CA LEU A 397 18.23 2.13 29.38
C LEU A 397 19.57 1.76 30.03
N ALA A 398 20.63 2.54 29.76
CA ALA A 398 21.97 2.30 30.29
C ALA A 398 22.06 2.39 31.84
N LYS A 399 21.00 2.83 32.52
CA LYS A 399 20.91 2.81 33.99
C LYS A 399 20.74 1.40 34.56
N LYS A 400 20.16 0.48 33.78
CA LYS A 400 19.75 -0.86 34.24
C LYS A 400 20.16 -1.97 33.30
N VAL A 401 20.37 -1.64 32.03
CA VAL A 401 20.94 -2.54 31.04
C VAL A 401 22.47 -2.37 31.10
N PRO A 402 23.23 -3.44 31.42
CA PRO A 402 24.69 -3.38 31.51
C PRO A 402 25.37 -2.95 30.21
N ASP A 403 24.82 -3.35 29.07
CA ASP A 403 25.42 -3.09 27.77
C ASP A 403 24.43 -2.46 26.78
N VAL A 404 24.58 -1.15 26.58
CA VAL A 404 23.79 -0.38 25.62
C VAL A 404 24.69 0.21 24.54
N VAL A 405 24.29 0.02 23.28
CA VAL A 405 24.99 0.56 22.11
C VAL A 405 24.03 1.41 21.29
N LEU A 406 24.39 2.69 21.09
CA LEU A 406 23.69 3.63 20.23
C LEU A 406 24.36 3.66 18.84
N MET A 407 23.67 3.14 17.83
CA MET A 407 24.09 3.18 16.44
C MET A 407 23.57 4.45 15.74
N THR A 408 24.48 5.31 15.28
CA THR A 408 24.13 6.54 14.55
C THR A 408 25.22 6.96 13.58
N GLY A 409 24.83 7.61 12.48
CA GLY A 409 25.79 8.21 11.55
C GLY A 409 26.66 9.28 12.23
N PRO A 410 27.84 9.61 11.68
CA PRO A 410 28.71 10.62 12.26
C PRO A 410 28.06 12.01 12.20
N HIS A 411 27.88 12.64 13.36
CA HIS A 411 27.41 14.02 13.48
C HIS A 411 27.92 14.65 14.78
N SER A 412 27.87 15.98 14.87
CA SER A 412 28.41 16.74 16.01
C SER A 412 27.90 16.27 17.37
N HIS A 413 26.62 15.90 17.47
CA HIS A 413 26.05 15.34 18.71
C HIS A 413 26.64 13.96 19.07
N ALA A 414 26.91 13.07 18.11
CA ALA A 414 27.55 11.78 18.35
C ALA A 414 29.01 11.96 18.78
N SER A 415 29.74 12.88 18.15
CA SER A 415 31.10 13.25 18.55
C SER A 415 31.13 13.80 19.98
N ALA A 416 30.21 14.70 20.33
CA ALA A 416 30.12 15.27 21.67
C ALA A 416 29.84 14.19 22.74
N MET A 417 28.92 13.25 22.46
CA MET A 417 28.64 12.11 23.34
C MET A 417 29.88 11.25 23.61
N ASN A 418 30.73 11.03 22.61
CA ASN A 418 31.96 10.25 22.75
C ASN A 418 33.10 11.01 23.44
N SER A 419 33.22 12.34 23.24
CA SER A 419 34.35 13.13 23.73
C SER A 419 34.12 13.82 25.07
N ALA A 420 32.88 14.24 25.33
CA ALA A 420 32.52 15.14 26.43
C ALA A 420 31.30 14.66 27.23
N GLY A 421 30.73 13.51 26.88
CA GLY A 421 29.55 12.95 27.54
C GLY A 421 28.23 13.58 27.10
N LEU A 422 27.20 13.37 27.92
CA LEU A 422 25.83 13.82 27.66
C LEU A 422 25.25 14.52 28.90
N ASP A 423 24.80 15.77 28.71
CA ASP A 423 24.03 16.50 29.71
C ASP A 423 22.52 16.32 29.44
N CYS A 424 21.74 16.01 30.46
CA CYS A 424 20.28 15.89 30.37
C CYS A 424 19.59 17.02 31.14
N ILE A 425 18.76 17.82 30.47
CA ILE A 425 18.06 18.96 31.05
C ILE A 425 16.55 18.91 30.78
N ASP A 426 15.75 19.61 31.58
CA ASP A 426 14.33 19.86 31.31
C ASP A 426 14.13 21.11 30.42
N GLY A 427 12.89 21.39 30.03
CA GLY A 427 12.53 22.58 29.23
C GLY A 427 12.79 23.93 29.90
N GLN A 428 13.20 23.95 31.18
CA GLN A 428 13.66 25.16 31.88
C GLN A 428 15.18 25.21 32.01
N GLY A 429 15.90 24.26 31.40
CA GLY A 429 17.36 24.15 31.45
C GLY A 429 17.90 23.60 32.76
N ARG A 430 17.04 23.02 33.62
CA ARG A 430 17.47 22.40 34.88
C ARG A 430 17.93 20.98 34.60
N ALA A 431 18.99 20.55 35.28
CA ALA A 431 19.48 19.19 35.18
C ALA A 431 18.38 18.17 35.54
N LEU A 432 18.41 17.00 34.88
CA LEU A 432 17.51 15.88 35.13
C LEU A 432 18.27 14.73 35.82
N PRO A 433 18.37 14.70 37.15
CA PRO A 433 19.05 13.62 37.89
C PRO A 433 18.50 12.22 37.56
N ALA A 434 17.20 12.15 37.23
CA ALA A 434 16.52 10.93 36.80
C ALA A 434 17.07 10.36 35.49
N LEU A 435 17.87 11.10 34.71
CA LEU A 435 18.52 10.68 33.47
C LEU A 435 20.06 10.81 33.50
N GLU A 436 20.65 11.39 34.55
CA GLU A 436 22.11 11.49 34.69
C GLU A 436 22.77 10.11 34.87
N GLY A 437 23.97 9.95 34.29
CA GLY A 437 24.82 8.76 34.41
C GLY A 437 25.52 8.65 35.77
N PRO A 438 26.27 7.57 36.03
CA PRO A 438 26.97 7.35 37.30
C PRO A 438 28.07 8.39 37.60
N GLN A 439 28.54 9.13 36.59
CA GLN A 439 29.38 10.32 36.73
C GLN A 439 28.86 11.45 35.83
N PRO A 440 28.92 12.73 36.27
CA PRO A 440 28.60 13.89 35.43
C PRO A 440 29.44 13.86 34.15
N ALA A 441 28.83 14.17 33.00
CA ALA A 441 29.52 14.26 31.70
C ALA A 441 30.20 12.96 31.20
N THR A 442 29.69 11.78 31.56
CA THR A 442 30.05 10.50 30.90
C THR A 442 28.82 9.88 30.25
N THR A 443 29.00 9.27 29.08
CA THR A 443 27.96 8.47 28.42
C THR A 443 28.00 7.04 28.97
N PRO A 444 26.92 6.54 29.61
CA PRO A 444 26.87 5.18 30.14
C PRO A 444 26.61 4.11 29.06
N PHE A 445 26.66 4.50 27.78
CA PHE A 445 26.46 3.65 26.61
C PHE A 445 27.51 3.96 25.56
N ARG A 446 27.74 3.04 24.62
CA ARG A 446 28.72 3.20 23.53
C ARG A 446 28.04 3.76 22.29
N VAL A 447 28.71 4.65 21.56
CA VAL A 447 28.21 5.17 20.27
C VAL A 447 29.02 4.57 19.14
N VAL A 448 28.34 3.95 18.18
CA VAL A 448 28.91 3.29 17.01
C VAL A 448 28.24 3.78 15.73
N HIS A 449 28.84 3.52 14.58
CA HIS A 449 28.42 4.10 13.31
C HIS A 449 27.71 3.14 12.35
N ASN A 450 27.81 1.83 12.58
CA ASN A 450 27.20 0.81 11.73
C ASN A 450 26.93 -0.48 12.53
N ALA A 451 26.29 -1.44 11.86
CA ALA A 451 25.87 -2.70 12.46
C ALA A 451 27.07 -3.58 12.85
N ASP A 452 28.15 -3.58 12.06
CA ASP A 452 29.35 -4.37 12.33
C ASP A 452 30.04 -3.88 13.60
N GLU A 453 30.26 -2.57 13.73
CA GLU A 453 30.79 -1.96 14.96
C GLU A 453 29.89 -2.19 16.18
N CYS A 454 28.56 -2.27 15.96
CA CYS A 454 27.60 -2.58 17.01
C CYS A 454 27.77 -4.02 17.51
N LEU A 455 27.93 -4.99 16.61
CA LEU A 455 28.20 -6.38 16.97
C LEU A 455 29.58 -6.54 17.64
N ASP A 456 30.59 -5.85 17.13
CA ASP A 456 31.94 -5.85 17.73
C ASP A 456 31.90 -5.28 19.15
N ALA A 457 31.11 -4.22 19.40
CA ALA A 457 30.92 -3.69 20.74
C ALA A 457 30.32 -4.75 21.69
N PHE A 458 29.38 -5.56 21.20
CA PHE A 458 28.81 -6.70 21.94
C PHE A 458 29.69 -7.97 21.92
N GLY A 459 30.96 -7.89 21.50
CA GLY A 459 31.87 -9.04 21.46
C GLY A 459 31.50 -10.10 20.44
N GLY A 460 30.89 -9.71 19.32
CA GLY A 460 30.41 -10.61 18.26
C GLY A 460 29.06 -11.25 18.57
N THR A 461 28.41 -10.88 19.68
CA THR A 461 27.06 -11.35 20.01
C THR A 461 26.00 -10.33 19.62
N THR A 462 24.82 -10.81 19.26
CA THR A 462 23.69 -9.97 18.89
C THR A 462 22.97 -9.37 20.12
N PRO A 463 22.30 -8.21 19.96
CA PRO A 463 21.48 -7.62 21.02
C PRO A 463 20.22 -8.45 21.31
N GLU A 464 19.72 -8.34 22.55
CA GLU A 464 18.49 -8.99 23.03
C GLU A 464 17.24 -8.11 22.81
N LEU A 465 17.44 -6.82 22.54
CA LEU A 465 16.41 -5.86 22.16
C LEU A 465 17.00 -4.84 21.19
N VAL A 466 16.25 -4.51 20.15
CA VAL A 466 16.59 -3.44 19.20
C VAL A 466 15.54 -2.33 19.26
N VAL A 467 15.94 -1.11 19.63
CA VAL A 467 15.07 0.08 19.64
C VAL A 467 15.34 0.91 18.39
N VAL A 468 14.33 1.09 17.53
CA VAL A 468 14.45 1.84 16.26
C VAL A 468 13.91 3.26 16.42
N ALA A 469 14.84 4.20 16.54
CA ALA A 469 14.66 5.64 16.74
C ALA A 469 14.93 6.51 15.49
N SER A 470 15.43 5.93 14.40
CA SER A 470 15.67 6.61 13.11
C SER A 470 14.38 7.12 12.45
N LYS A 471 14.34 8.37 12.01
CA LYS A 471 13.17 9.03 11.39
C LYS A 471 12.51 8.15 10.33
N ALA A 472 11.18 8.20 10.21
CA ALA A 472 10.43 7.30 9.33
C ALA A 472 10.89 7.30 7.86
N TRP A 473 11.32 8.46 7.33
CA TRP A 473 11.86 8.56 5.96
C TRP A 473 13.18 7.79 5.76
N GLN A 474 13.96 7.56 6.82
CA GLN A 474 15.18 6.75 6.78
C GLN A 474 14.86 5.26 6.63
N LEU A 475 13.61 4.87 6.88
CA LEU A 475 13.11 3.49 6.79
C LEU A 475 12.36 3.23 5.46
N GLU A 476 12.28 4.20 4.55
CA GLU A 476 11.57 4.04 3.26
C GLU A 476 12.17 2.96 2.37
N ASN A 477 13.49 2.80 2.39
CA ASN A 477 14.20 1.89 1.52
C ASN A 477 14.43 0.55 2.22
N PRO A 478 13.78 -0.55 1.79
CA PRO A 478 13.94 -1.86 2.40
C PRO A 478 15.39 -2.37 2.39
N ALA A 479 16.19 -1.97 1.41
CA ALA A 479 17.61 -2.35 1.35
C ALA A 479 18.43 -1.66 2.44
N VAL A 480 18.10 -0.41 2.79
CA VAL A 480 18.73 0.33 3.90
C VAL A 480 18.33 -0.29 5.23
N VAL A 481 17.05 -0.61 5.40
CA VAL A 481 16.53 -1.29 6.60
C VAL A 481 17.21 -2.64 6.80
N LYS A 482 17.29 -3.48 5.75
CA LYS A 482 18.01 -4.76 5.80
C LYS A 482 19.48 -4.58 6.14
N LYS A 483 20.17 -3.63 5.48
CA LYS A 483 21.59 -3.37 5.74
C LYS A 483 21.84 -2.92 7.18
N GLN A 484 20.97 -2.08 7.74
CA GLN A 484 21.14 -1.53 9.10
C GLN A 484 20.74 -2.51 10.20
N LEU A 485 19.74 -3.36 9.96
CA LEU A 485 19.12 -4.15 11.01
C LEU A 485 19.33 -5.66 10.89
N SER A 486 19.46 -6.24 9.68
CA SER A 486 19.50 -7.71 9.52
C SER A 486 20.67 -8.37 10.22
N GLY A 487 21.81 -7.70 10.38
CA GLY A 487 22.95 -8.21 11.15
C GLY A 487 22.77 -8.14 12.67
N LEU A 488 21.82 -7.33 13.16
CA LEU A 488 21.57 -7.11 14.59
C LEU A 488 20.40 -7.95 15.13
N LEU A 489 19.68 -8.68 14.27
CA LEU A 489 18.46 -9.38 14.63
C LEU A 489 18.70 -10.89 14.64
N VAL A 490 18.43 -11.52 15.79
CA VAL A 490 18.28 -12.98 15.89
C VAL A 490 16.81 -13.33 15.75
N ASP A 491 16.53 -14.55 15.28
CA ASP A 491 15.20 -15.15 15.36
C ASP A 491 14.64 -15.04 16.79
N GLY A 492 13.59 -14.23 16.95
CA GLY A 492 12.88 -14.06 18.21
C GLY A 492 13.12 -12.75 18.97
N ALA A 493 14.18 -11.98 18.66
CA ALA A 493 14.47 -10.74 19.40
C ALA A 493 13.39 -9.65 19.16
N PRO A 494 12.86 -9.00 20.22
CA PRO A 494 11.90 -7.91 20.07
C PRO A 494 12.54 -6.67 19.42
N VAL A 495 11.81 -6.07 18.48
CA VAL A 495 12.15 -4.79 17.86
C VAL A 495 11.13 -3.75 18.30
N LEU A 496 11.58 -2.67 18.93
CA LEU A 496 10.71 -1.58 19.37
C LEU A 496 10.80 -0.40 18.41
N SER A 497 9.72 -0.07 17.71
CA SER A 497 9.62 1.11 16.84
C SER A 497 9.05 2.30 17.61
N ILE A 498 9.80 3.40 17.69
CA ILE A 498 9.38 4.65 18.36
C ILE A 498 9.06 5.78 17.37
N GLN A 499 8.73 5.44 16.12
CA GLN A 499 8.57 6.39 15.02
C GLN A 499 7.26 7.19 15.06
N ASN A 500 7.30 8.40 14.49
CA ASN A 500 6.09 9.19 14.26
C ASN A 500 5.42 8.79 12.95
N GLY A 501 4.09 8.95 12.89
CA GLY A 501 3.30 8.68 11.68
C GLY A 501 2.94 7.21 11.48
N ILE A 502 2.43 6.89 10.29
CA ILE A 502 1.99 5.54 9.91
C ILE A 502 2.91 5.00 8.78
N GLY A 503 3.24 3.71 8.83
CA GLY A 503 4.01 2.99 7.79
C GLY A 503 5.42 2.53 8.20
N ALA A 504 5.96 3.01 9.32
CA ALA A 504 7.26 2.54 9.83
C ALA A 504 7.24 1.05 10.25
N LEU A 505 6.09 0.56 10.73
CA LEU A 505 5.91 -0.86 11.05
C LEU A 505 6.01 -1.75 9.82
N ASP A 506 5.42 -1.34 8.69
CA ASP A 506 5.50 -2.10 7.45
C ASP A 506 6.96 -2.27 7.00
N ALA A 507 7.76 -1.21 7.10
CA ALA A 507 9.18 -1.25 6.77
C ALA A 507 9.99 -2.19 7.68
N LEU A 508 9.71 -2.20 8.99
CA LEU A 508 10.41 -3.04 9.96
C LEU A 508 9.94 -4.50 9.93
N SER A 509 8.70 -4.76 9.50
CA SER A 509 8.16 -6.11 9.34
C SER A 509 8.94 -6.96 8.32
N ILE A 510 9.72 -6.32 7.44
CA ILE A 510 10.59 -6.97 6.45
C ILE A 510 11.77 -7.68 7.12
N VAL A 511 12.19 -7.22 8.30
CA VAL A 511 13.38 -7.74 9.01
C VAL A 511 13.06 -8.45 10.32
N SER A 512 11.91 -8.22 10.94
CA SER A 512 11.47 -8.95 12.14
C SER A 512 9.95 -9.07 12.18
N ASN A 513 9.45 -10.21 12.67
CA ASN A 513 8.02 -10.40 12.97
C ASN A 513 7.65 -9.96 14.40
N ASN A 514 8.63 -9.64 15.25
CA ASN A 514 8.45 -9.27 16.66
C ASN A 514 8.57 -7.74 16.85
N VAL A 515 7.88 -6.97 16.00
CA VAL A 515 7.94 -5.50 16.03
C VAL A 515 6.83 -4.94 16.92
N PHE A 516 7.22 -4.36 18.04
CA PHE A 516 6.36 -3.58 18.93
C PHE A 516 6.31 -2.13 18.47
N GLN A 517 5.13 -1.50 18.49
CA GLN A 517 4.98 -0.06 18.24
C GLN A 517 4.92 0.69 19.57
N ALA A 518 5.72 1.74 19.73
CA ALA A 518 5.66 2.64 20.86
C ALA A 518 5.00 3.96 20.48
N VAL A 519 3.95 4.33 21.21
CA VAL A 519 3.36 5.67 21.18
C VAL A 519 3.88 6.44 22.39
N THR A 520 4.80 7.38 22.12
CA THR A 520 5.44 8.20 23.16
C THR A 520 4.70 9.51 23.43
N ASN A 521 4.66 9.91 24.70
CA ASN A 521 4.15 11.19 25.22
C ASN A 521 5.28 12.10 25.76
N VAL A 522 6.54 11.73 25.49
CA VAL A 522 7.73 12.50 25.87
C VAL A 522 8.26 13.22 24.65
N GLY A 523 8.51 14.52 24.79
CA GLY A 523 9.20 15.33 23.78
C GLY A 523 10.69 15.40 24.10
N CYS A 524 11.55 15.08 23.14
CA CYS A 524 12.99 15.23 23.29
C CYS A 524 13.56 16.20 22.25
N ASN A 525 14.51 17.02 22.70
CA ASN A 525 15.20 18.03 21.91
C ASN A 525 16.72 17.93 22.07
N LEU A 526 17.46 18.41 21.06
CA LEU A 526 18.91 18.54 21.10
C LEU A 526 19.29 20.02 20.93
N PRO A 527 19.27 20.84 22.00
CA PRO A 527 19.53 22.28 21.90
C PRO A 527 20.93 22.59 21.36
N ARG A 528 21.90 21.75 21.71
CA ARG A 528 23.28 21.77 21.20
C ARG A 528 23.89 20.36 21.24
N PRO A 529 24.99 20.10 20.51
CA PRO A 529 25.75 18.85 20.65
C PRO A 529 26.08 18.54 22.12
N GLY A 530 25.91 17.29 22.53
CA GLY A 530 26.13 16.84 23.91
C GLY A 530 25.04 17.20 24.92
N VAL A 531 23.94 17.85 24.52
CA VAL A 531 22.80 18.14 25.42
C VAL A 531 21.52 17.51 24.89
N LEU A 532 20.86 16.75 25.77
CA LEU A 532 19.52 16.25 25.59
C LEU A 532 18.57 17.04 26.49
N GLU A 533 17.59 17.70 25.89
CA GLU A 533 16.47 18.32 26.61
C GLU A 533 15.26 17.39 26.55
N VAL A 534 14.66 17.09 27.71
CA VAL A 534 13.51 16.18 27.83
C VAL A 534 12.33 16.94 28.45
N ASN A 535 11.24 16.99 27.70
CA ASN A 535 9.99 17.62 28.07
C ASN A 535 8.93 16.55 28.32
N ILE A 536 8.51 16.43 29.57
CA ILE A 536 7.45 15.53 29.99
C ILE A 536 6.20 16.37 30.24
N VAL A 537 5.09 15.99 29.63
CA VAL A 537 3.81 16.68 29.84
C VAL A 537 3.35 16.46 31.30
N PRO A 538 3.13 17.53 32.09
CA PRO A 538 2.70 17.40 33.48
C PRO A 538 1.42 16.57 33.62
N GLY A 539 1.36 15.67 34.61
CA GLY A 539 0.20 14.80 34.85
C GLY A 539 0.12 13.54 33.98
N THR A 540 1.12 13.29 33.12
CA THR A 540 1.16 12.07 32.30
C THR A 540 1.62 10.86 33.11
N GLU A 541 0.71 9.91 33.37
CA GLU A 541 1.02 8.68 34.12
C GLU A 541 1.91 7.70 33.36
N ALA A 542 1.82 7.68 32.02
CA ALA A 542 2.63 6.82 31.15
C ALA A 542 3.29 7.61 30.01
N TRP A 543 4.61 7.54 29.96
CA TRP A 543 5.46 8.23 28.98
C TRP A 543 5.49 7.50 27.64
N MET A 544 5.21 6.21 27.66
CA MET A 544 5.16 5.36 26.49
C MET A 544 4.06 4.31 26.64
N LYS A 545 3.25 4.16 25.59
CA LYS A 545 2.35 3.02 25.44
C LYS A 545 2.90 2.05 24.40
N LEU A 546 2.95 0.76 24.75
CA LEU A 546 3.40 -0.31 23.87
C LEU A 546 2.20 -1.01 23.23
N ILE A 547 2.25 -1.13 21.90
CA ILE A 547 1.33 -1.92 21.09
C ILE A 547 2.10 -3.16 20.63
N PRO A 548 1.70 -4.37 21.07
CA PRO A 548 2.35 -5.61 20.69
C PRO A 548 2.18 -5.93 19.19
N PRO A 549 3.05 -6.79 18.61
CA PRO A 549 2.89 -7.24 17.24
C PRO A 549 1.58 -8.03 17.08
N LYS A 550 0.93 -7.88 15.92
CA LYS A 550 -0.25 -8.68 15.55
C LYS A 550 0.16 -10.13 15.33
N THR A 551 0.21 -10.94 16.39
CA THR A 551 0.39 -12.40 16.24
C THR A 551 -0.92 -13.02 15.78
N ALA A 552 -0.85 -13.97 14.85
CA ALA A 552 -2.02 -14.73 14.37
C ALA A 552 -2.62 -15.68 15.45
N ALA A 553 -2.14 -15.58 16.71
CA ALA A 553 -2.47 -16.47 17.82
C ALA A 553 -3.31 -15.82 18.93
N ALA A 554 -3.68 -14.54 18.83
CA ALA A 554 -4.47 -13.86 19.86
C ALA A 554 -5.99 -14.13 19.71
N SER A 555 -6.39 -15.40 19.74
CA SER A 555 -7.70 -15.74 20.28
C SER A 555 -7.44 -16.46 21.60
N THR A 556 -7.76 -15.81 22.73
CA THR A 556 -7.86 -16.34 24.11
C THR A 556 -6.82 -15.99 25.19
N SER A 557 -5.80 -15.15 24.97
CA SER A 557 -4.97 -14.65 26.10
C SER A 557 -4.90 -13.12 26.17
N GLN A 558 -5.08 -12.55 27.37
CA GLN A 558 -4.82 -11.15 27.66
C GLN A 558 -3.36 -10.81 27.28
N TYR A 559 -3.12 -9.72 26.54
CA TYR A 559 -1.77 -9.31 26.13
C TYR A 559 -0.80 -9.05 27.30
N GLY A 560 -1.31 -8.85 28.51
CA GLY A 560 -0.52 -8.85 29.75
C GLY A 560 0.19 -10.18 30.04
N GLU A 561 -0.14 -11.25 29.32
CA GLU A 561 0.51 -12.56 29.41
C GLU A 561 1.61 -12.82 28.38
N ASP A 562 1.87 -11.91 27.43
CA ASP A 562 2.99 -12.03 26.49
C ASP A 562 4.34 -11.86 27.22
N PRO A 563 5.22 -12.88 27.24
CA PRO A 563 6.53 -12.78 27.85
C PRO A 563 7.39 -11.64 27.31
N LEU A 564 7.30 -11.30 26.02
CA LEU A 564 8.07 -10.21 25.42
C LEU A 564 7.53 -8.84 25.85
N ALA A 565 6.20 -8.69 25.91
CA ALA A 565 5.58 -7.46 26.43
C ALA A 565 5.93 -7.23 27.90
N ARG A 566 5.97 -8.28 28.73
CA ARG A 566 6.42 -8.21 30.12
C ARG A 566 7.90 -7.84 30.25
N LEU A 567 8.76 -8.43 29.42
CA LEU A 567 10.18 -8.11 29.36
C LEU A 567 10.40 -6.62 29.05
N LEU A 568 9.74 -6.10 28.01
CA LEU A 568 9.82 -4.69 27.63
C LEU A 568 9.32 -3.77 28.75
N THR A 569 8.16 -4.08 29.33
CA THR A 569 7.56 -3.24 30.37
C THR A 569 8.41 -3.20 31.63
N THR A 570 8.99 -4.34 32.02
CA THR A 570 9.90 -4.44 33.17
C THR A 570 11.16 -3.64 32.89
N CYS A 571 11.75 -3.81 31.70
CA CYS A 571 12.95 -3.08 31.28
C CYS A 571 12.75 -1.56 31.32
N PHE A 572 11.66 -1.05 30.73
CA PHE A 572 11.39 0.40 30.74
C PHE A 572 11.00 0.92 32.12
N LYS A 573 10.23 0.15 32.90
CA LYS A 573 9.90 0.51 34.29
C LYS A 573 11.17 0.63 35.15
N ASP A 574 12.07 -0.33 35.04
CA ASP A 574 13.34 -0.32 35.78
C ASP A 574 14.25 0.82 35.32
N ALA A 575 14.25 1.13 34.01
CA ALA A 575 14.89 2.29 33.42
C ALA A 575 14.20 3.63 33.76
N GLN A 576 13.20 3.62 34.64
CA GLN A 576 12.42 4.80 35.07
C GLN A 576 11.72 5.52 33.92
N ILE A 577 11.32 4.78 32.89
CA ILE A 577 10.44 5.24 31.82
C ILE A 577 9.06 4.61 32.08
N PRO A 578 8.10 5.35 32.68
CA PRO A 578 6.75 4.84 32.90
C PRO A 578 6.14 4.35 31.58
N CYS A 579 5.89 3.05 31.53
CA CYS A 579 5.40 2.38 30.34
C CYS A 579 4.16 1.56 30.67
N GLN A 580 3.15 1.65 29.81
CA GLN A 580 1.96 0.81 29.87
C GLN A 580 1.92 -0.06 28.62
N VAL A 581 1.71 -1.36 28.79
CA VAL A 581 1.25 -2.20 27.67
C VAL A 581 -0.22 -1.89 27.47
N SER A 582 -0.63 -1.67 26.24
CA SER A 582 -2.05 -1.60 25.95
C SER A 582 -2.69 -2.95 26.27
N ASP A 583 -3.68 -2.97 27.16
CA ASP A 583 -4.52 -4.15 27.45
C ASP A 583 -5.43 -4.53 26.26
N ALA A 584 -5.16 -4.03 25.06
CA ALA A 584 -6.03 -4.09 23.88
C ALA A 584 -6.32 -5.53 23.47
N VAL A 585 -7.32 -6.14 24.12
CA VAL A 585 -7.99 -7.36 23.69
C VAL A 585 -8.65 -7.16 22.31
N ASP A 586 -8.87 -5.91 21.90
CA ASP A 586 -9.46 -5.52 20.61
C ASP A 586 -8.53 -4.57 19.83
N ASP A 587 -8.21 -4.93 18.59
CA ASP A 587 -7.42 -4.17 17.61
C ASP A 587 -7.86 -2.69 17.46
N ASP A 588 -9.10 -2.37 17.83
CA ASP A 588 -9.73 -1.06 17.70
C ASP A 588 -9.09 0.02 18.56
N GLU A 589 -8.68 -0.29 19.80
CA GLU A 589 -8.10 0.70 20.73
C GLU A 589 -6.65 1.05 20.37
N ALA A 590 -5.89 0.05 19.91
CA ALA A 590 -4.54 0.22 19.38
C ALA A 590 -4.55 1.15 18.15
N GLN A 591 -5.50 0.95 17.23
CA GLN A 591 -5.67 1.82 16.08
C GLN A 591 -6.09 3.23 16.49
N GLN A 592 -7.01 3.38 17.44
CA GLN A 592 -7.42 4.70 17.93
C GLN A 592 -6.21 5.51 18.43
N MET A 593 -5.34 4.94 19.25
CA MET A 593 -4.17 5.66 19.79
C MET A 593 -3.20 6.15 18.71
N VAL A 594 -2.94 5.33 17.68
CA VAL A 594 -2.06 5.71 16.56
C VAL A 594 -2.69 6.88 15.77
N TRP A 595 -3.99 6.81 15.52
CA TRP A 595 -4.73 7.84 14.79
C TRP A 595 -4.89 9.14 15.58
N ASP A 596 -5.14 9.08 16.89
CA ASP A 596 -5.21 10.26 17.75
C ASP A 596 -3.90 11.06 17.68
N LYS A 597 -2.75 10.38 17.81
CA LYS A 597 -1.44 11.03 17.66
C LYS A 597 -1.21 11.57 16.25
N LEU A 598 -1.67 10.86 15.22
CA LEU A 598 -1.57 11.33 13.84
C LEU A 598 -2.40 12.60 13.61
N ILE A 599 -3.63 12.65 14.12
CA ILE A 599 -4.53 13.81 14.03
C ILE A 599 -3.85 15.03 14.65
N VAL A 600 -3.34 14.91 15.87
CA VAL A 600 -2.61 16.00 16.56
C VAL A 600 -1.40 16.47 15.75
N ASN A 601 -0.54 15.54 15.31
CA ASN A 601 0.66 15.87 14.56
C ASN A 601 0.34 16.49 13.19
N SER A 602 -0.74 16.06 12.54
CA SER A 602 -1.18 16.60 11.24
C SER A 602 -1.66 18.05 11.33
N ALA A 603 -2.13 18.46 12.50
CA ALA A 603 -2.60 19.81 12.79
C ALA A 603 -1.45 20.75 13.18
N ILE A 604 -0.58 20.30 14.08
CA ILE A 604 0.44 21.15 14.72
C ILE A 604 1.72 21.22 13.88
N ASN A 605 2.29 20.06 13.52
CA ASN A 605 3.65 20.00 12.96
C ASN A 605 3.80 20.75 11.63
N PRO A 606 2.95 20.54 10.61
CA PRO A 606 3.11 21.25 9.34
C PRO A 606 2.74 22.73 9.45
N VAL A 607 1.77 23.11 10.28
CA VAL A 607 1.36 24.52 10.44
C VAL A 607 2.50 25.31 11.10
N THR A 608 3.03 24.81 12.21
CA THR A 608 4.21 25.43 12.85
C THR A 608 5.40 25.50 11.90
N ALA A 609 5.65 24.44 11.10
CA ALA A 609 6.74 24.42 10.13
C ALA A 609 6.58 25.48 9.03
N VAL A 610 5.40 25.58 8.42
CA VAL A 610 5.12 26.54 7.33
C VAL A 610 5.19 27.98 7.81
N PHE A 611 4.69 28.27 9.02
CA PHE A 611 4.57 29.64 9.52
C PHE A 611 5.68 30.06 10.49
N GLY A 612 6.56 29.14 10.88
CA GLY A 612 7.71 29.45 11.74
C GLY A 612 7.39 29.70 13.22
N VAL A 613 6.21 29.27 13.69
CA VAL A 613 5.64 29.59 15.02
C VAL A 613 5.74 28.43 16.01
N LEU A 614 5.63 28.71 17.32
CA LEU A 614 5.55 27.70 18.37
C LEU A 614 4.18 27.00 18.36
N ASN A 615 4.06 25.86 19.04
CA ASN A 615 2.79 25.11 19.10
C ASN A 615 1.65 25.95 19.68
N GLY A 616 1.93 26.76 20.72
CA GLY A 616 0.93 27.59 21.38
C GLY A 616 0.43 28.74 20.51
N ASP A 617 1.31 29.31 19.68
CA ASP A 617 1.01 30.46 18.81
C ASP A 617 -0.10 30.14 17.79
N ILE A 618 -0.33 28.85 17.47
CA ILE A 618 -1.46 28.41 16.62
C ILE A 618 -2.79 28.83 17.25
N LEU A 619 -2.90 28.73 18.58
CA LEU A 619 -4.13 29.02 19.32
C LEU A 619 -4.44 30.51 19.40
N ASP A 620 -3.40 31.35 19.31
CA ASP A 620 -3.53 32.81 19.39
C ASP A 620 -3.91 33.45 18.04
N SER A 621 -3.77 32.71 16.93
CA SER A 621 -4.14 33.17 15.59
C SER A 621 -5.38 32.45 15.06
N PRO A 622 -6.52 33.16 14.83
CA PRO A 622 -7.72 32.56 14.25
C PRO A 622 -7.48 31.89 12.89
N GLN A 623 -6.56 32.43 12.08
CA GLN A 623 -6.23 31.88 10.76
C GLN A 623 -5.45 30.57 10.89
N LEU A 624 -4.45 30.52 11.78
CA LEU A 624 -3.66 29.30 12.01
C LEU A 624 -4.50 28.22 12.69
N TYR A 625 -5.33 28.61 13.67
CA TYR A 625 -6.30 27.72 14.30
C TYR A 625 -7.23 27.08 13.27
N SER A 626 -7.82 27.88 12.37
CA SER A 626 -8.73 27.36 11.34
C SER A 626 -8.03 26.39 10.39
N LEU A 627 -6.77 26.64 10.05
CA LEU A 627 -5.98 25.75 9.20
C LEU A 627 -5.64 24.43 9.90
N ALA A 628 -5.20 24.49 11.16
CA ALA A 628 -4.89 23.32 11.99
C ALA A 628 -6.14 22.47 12.23
N SER A 629 -7.27 23.11 12.57
CA SER A 629 -8.58 22.47 12.74
C SER A 629 -9.02 21.75 11.47
N ALA A 630 -8.88 22.38 10.29
CA ALA A 630 -9.23 21.74 9.02
C ALA A 630 -8.34 20.53 8.69
N ALA A 631 -7.04 20.61 8.96
CA ALA A 631 -6.11 19.49 8.76
C ALA A 631 -6.45 18.29 9.68
N ALA A 632 -6.71 18.56 10.96
CA ALA A 632 -7.12 17.56 11.95
C ALA A 632 -8.48 16.94 11.60
N HIS A 633 -9.45 17.74 11.17
CA HIS A 633 -10.77 17.27 10.77
C HIS A 633 -10.71 16.34 9.54
N GLU A 634 -9.87 16.65 8.55
CA GLU A 634 -9.62 15.74 7.43
C GLU A 634 -9.03 14.41 7.91
N ALA A 635 -8.02 14.44 8.78
CA ALA A 635 -7.41 13.23 9.33
C ALA A 635 -8.41 12.38 10.13
N TYR A 636 -9.25 13.01 10.95
CA TYR A 636 -10.35 12.37 11.66
C TYR A 636 -11.35 11.70 10.70
N ASN A 637 -11.74 12.38 9.62
CA ASN A 637 -12.68 11.81 8.66
C ASN A 637 -12.11 10.59 7.94
N VAL A 638 -10.81 10.61 7.63
CA VAL A 638 -10.11 9.44 7.07
C VAL A 638 -10.14 8.29 8.08
N ALA A 639 -9.76 8.52 9.34
CA ALA A 639 -9.77 7.52 10.40
C ALA A 639 -11.16 6.88 10.57
N ARG A 640 -12.21 7.71 10.62
CA ARG A 640 -13.61 7.27 10.77
C ARG A 640 -14.06 6.37 9.62
N VAL A 641 -13.74 6.71 8.36
CA VAL A 641 -14.12 5.90 7.19
C VAL A 641 -13.29 4.62 7.10
N MET A 642 -12.06 4.63 7.61
CA MET A 642 -11.22 3.43 7.74
C MET A 642 -11.71 2.45 8.83
N GLY A 643 -12.74 2.81 9.59
CA GLY A 643 -13.28 1.98 10.66
C GLY A 643 -12.50 2.07 11.97
N VAL A 644 -11.64 3.09 12.13
CA VAL A 644 -10.97 3.36 13.41
C VAL A 644 -12.00 3.86 14.41
N LYS A 645 -11.93 3.37 15.64
CA LYS A 645 -12.82 3.77 16.73
C LYS A 645 -12.47 5.18 17.21
N VAL A 646 -12.99 6.19 16.52
CA VAL A 646 -12.89 7.60 16.89
C VAL A 646 -14.22 8.08 17.49
N PRO A 647 -14.26 9.19 18.26
CA PRO A 647 -15.50 9.76 18.77
C PRO A 647 -16.54 9.98 17.66
N SER A 648 -17.83 9.87 17.97
CA SER A 648 -18.92 9.99 16.97
C SER A 648 -19.01 11.38 16.34
N GLU A 649 -18.55 12.40 17.05
CA GLU A 649 -18.45 13.78 16.59
C GLU A 649 -17.00 14.25 16.71
N TYR A 650 -16.56 15.04 15.73
CA TYR A 650 -15.23 15.63 15.74
C TYR A 650 -15.16 16.81 16.72
N SER A 651 -14.07 16.90 17.48
CA SER A 651 -13.74 18.03 18.34
C SER A 651 -12.26 18.39 18.16
N ASP A 652 -11.95 19.69 18.16
CA ASP A 652 -10.58 20.20 18.13
C ASP A 652 -9.84 19.99 19.46
N GLU A 653 -10.54 19.61 20.53
CA GLU A 653 -10.03 19.53 21.90
C GLU A 653 -8.73 18.71 22.01
N LEU A 654 -8.63 17.59 21.29
CA LEU A 654 -7.47 16.69 21.34
C LEU A 654 -6.16 17.40 20.93
N TRP A 655 -6.16 18.11 19.79
CA TRP A 655 -4.96 18.80 19.32
C TRP A 655 -4.78 20.16 19.99
N VAL A 656 -5.88 20.83 20.37
CA VAL A 656 -5.83 22.10 21.10
C VAL A 656 -5.21 21.93 22.47
N GLU A 657 -5.60 20.91 23.22
CA GLU A 657 -5.00 20.63 24.54
C GLU A 657 -3.51 20.31 24.40
N THR A 658 -3.14 19.51 23.39
CA THR A 658 -1.72 19.23 23.12
C THR A 658 -0.95 20.52 22.82
N ALA A 659 -1.48 21.39 21.95
CA ALA A 659 -0.86 22.67 21.61
C ALA A 659 -0.74 23.58 22.84
N ARG A 660 -1.72 23.56 23.76
CA ARG A 660 -1.71 24.33 25.01
C ARG A 660 -0.67 23.81 26.00
N CYS A 661 -0.64 22.50 26.26
CA CYS A 661 0.32 21.87 27.16
C CYS A 661 1.77 21.98 26.66
N THR A 662 1.94 22.09 25.34
CA THR A 662 3.25 22.20 24.68
C THR A 662 3.46 23.59 24.09
N SER A 663 2.83 24.63 24.65
CA SER A 663 2.76 25.96 24.03
C SER A 663 4.12 26.57 23.66
N SER A 664 5.12 26.39 24.52
CA SER A 664 6.50 26.87 24.31
C SER A 664 7.34 26.00 23.37
N ASN A 665 6.83 24.85 22.91
CA ASN A 665 7.61 23.88 22.17
C ASN A 665 7.73 24.26 20.69
N VAL A 666 8.93 24.05 20.15
CA VAL A 666 9.18 23.99 18.71
C VAL A 666 8.84 22.58 18.22
N SER A 667 7.90 22.46 17.27
CA SER A 667 7.54 21.16 16.72
C SER A 667 8.74 20.49 16.03
N SER A 668 8.72 19.15 15.98
CA SER A 668 9.80 18.38 15.37
C SER A 668 10.02 18.75 13.90
N MET A 669 8.94 19.03 13.17
CA MET A 669 8.97 19.39 11.76
C MET A 669 9.49 20.82 11.55
N LEU A 670 9.06 21.80 12.35
CA LEU A 670 9.59 23.16 12.27
C LEU A 670 11.10 23.19 12.52
N ARG A 671 11.57 22.41 13.49
CA ARG A 671 13.01 22.29 13.74
C ARG A 671 13.75 21.69 12.54
N ASP A 672 13.23 20.59 11.98
CA ASP A 672 13.86 19.94 10.82
C ASP A 672 13.93 20.93 9.63
N VAL A 673 12.88 21.73 9.41
CA VAL A 673 12.87 22.83 8.42
C VAL A 673 13.93 23.90 8.74
N ARG A 674 14.00 24.41 9.98
CA ARG A 674 14.99 25.42 10.39
C ARG A 674 16.43 24.96 10.24
N LEU A 675 16.68 23.66 10.39
CA LEU A 675 18.00 23.05 10.25
C LEU A 675 18.30 22.59 8.81
N GLY A 676 17.40 22.82 7.85
CA GLY A 676 17.55 22.36 6.47
C GLY A 676 17.58 20.83 6.33
N ARG A 677 16.92 20.10 7.24
CA ARG A 677 16.89 18.63 7.28
C ARG A 677 15.60 18.08 6.65
N PRO A 678 15.63 16.84 6.14
CA PRO A 678 14.42 16.16 5.71
C PRO A 678 13.41 16.00 6.86
N THR A 679 12.13 16.24 6.57
CA THR A 679 11.02 16.14 7.54
C THR A 679 10.22 14.84 7.38
N GLU A 680 9.35 14.54 8.35
CA GLU A 680 8.42 13.40 8.31
C GLU A 680 7.06 13.75 7.66
N ILE A 681 6.98 14.84 6.88
CA ILE A 681 5.72 15.33 6.31
C ILE A 681 4.94 14.25 5.53
N ASN A 682 5.65 13.37 4.80
CA ASN A 682 5.04 12.29 4.03
C ASN A 682 4.48 11.16 4.91
N PHE A 683 4.98 11.00 6.14
CA PHE A 683 4.56 9.97 7.10
C PHE A 683 3.45 10.45 8.04
N ILE A 684 3.25 11.76 8.10
CA ILE A 684 2.19 12.39 8.88
C ILE A 684 1.07 12.78 7.91
N ASN A 685 1.10 13.98 7.34
CA ASN A 685 0.05 14.48 6.45
C ASN A 685 0.00 13.71 5.12
N GLY A 686 1.15 13.24 4.60
CA GLY A 686 1.18 12.43 3.39
C GLY A 686 0.43 11.10 3.54
N GLN A 687 0.46 10.48 4.74
CA GLN A 687 -0.33 9.28 5.02
C GLN A 687 -1.83 9.60 5.09
N VAL A 688 -2.22 10.71 5.70
CA VAL A 688 -3.61 11.18 5.67
C VAL A 688 -4.10 11.33 4.23
N VAL A 689 -3.28 11.94 3.35
CA VAL A 689 -3.61 12.09 1.92
C VAL A 689 -3.72 10.76 1.19
N ARG A 690 -2.79 9.84 1.46
CA ARG A 690 -2.76 8.50 0.87
C ARG A 690 -3.99 7.70 1.28
N PHE A 691 -4.25 7.59 2.57
CA PHE A 691 -5.41 6.87 3.10
C PHE A 691 -6.72 7.53 2.67
N GLY A 692 -6.82 8.86 2.70
CA GLY A 692 -7.99 9.58 2.19
C GLY A 692 -8.29 9.25 0.73
N SER A 693 -7.26 9.21 -0.12
CA SER A 693 -7.41 8.79 -1.52
C SER A 693 -7.85 7.32 -1.66
N GLN A 694 -7.37 6.44 -0.79
CA GLN A 694 -7.78 5.03 -0.76
C GLN A 694 -9.24 4.86 -0.37
N VAL A 695 -9.74 5.60 0.63
CA VAL A 695 -11.13 5.48 1.11
C VAL A 695 -12.11 6.47 0.46
N GLY A 696 -11.64 7.33 -0.43
CA GLY A 696 -12.49 8.32 -1.12
C GLY A 696 -12.86 9.54 -0.28
N VAL A 697 -12.08 9.84 0.77
CA VAL A 697 -12.23 11.04 1.60
C VAL A 697 -11.31 12.15 1.06
N PRO A 698 -11.84 13.32 0.67
CA PRO A 698 -11.01 14.44 0.23
C PRO A 698 -10.14 14.97 1.38
N THR A 699 -8.85 15.21 1.08
CA THR A 699 -7.88 15.77 2.04
C THR A 699 -7.10 16.97 1.45
N PRO A 700 -7.78 18.01 0.92
CA PRO A 700 -7.13 19.14 0.26
C PRO A 700 -6.18 19.94 1.17
N VAL A 701 -6.51 20.13 2.45
CA VAL A 701 -5.67 20.88 3.39
C VAL A 701 -4.39 20.11 3.71
N ASN A 702 -4.51 18.82 4.06
CA ASN A 702 -3.35 17.98 4.27
C ASN A 702 -2.46 17.91 3.02
N ARG A 703 -3.05 17.84 1.82
CA ARG A 703 -2.29 17.86 0.55
C ARG A 703 -1.55 19.18 0.34
N ALA A 704 -2.18 20.32 0.65
CA ALA A 704 -1.54 21.63 0.55
C ALA A 704 -0.35 21.74 1.51
N LEU A 705 -0.53 21.33 2.77
CA LEU A 705 0.52 21.32 3.79
C LEU A 705 1.71 20.42 3.40
N VAL A 706 1.44 19.24 2.83
CA VAL A 706 2.48 18.36 2.27
C VAL A 706 3.29 19.10 1.21
N THR A 707 2.62 19.72 0.24
CA THR A 707 3.27 20.45 -0.85
C THR A 707 4.09 21.63 -0.32
N MET A 708 3.58 22.40 0.64
CA MET A 708 4.29 23.55 1.20
C MET A 708 5.58 23.13 1.90
N VAL A 709 5.51 22.18 2.84
CA VAL A 709 6.69 21.73 3.59
C VAL A 709 7.69 21.03 2.66
N ALA A 710 7.23 20.23 1.70
CA ALA A 710 8.12 19.59 0.72
C ALA A 710 8.88 20.61 -0.13
N ASN A 711 8.24 21.72 -0.54
CA ASN A 711 8.93 22.80 -1.25
C ASN A 711 9.94 23.52 -0.36
N MET A 712 9.61 23.78 0.91
CA MET A 712 10.57 24.38 1.86
C MET A 712 11.83 23.52 2.02
N GLN A 713 11.71 22.20 1.93
CA GLN A 713 12.85 21.28 1.97
C GLN A 713 13.70 21.31 0.68
N GLN A 714 13.11 21.65 -0.47
CA GLN A 714 13.81 21.69 -1.77
C GLN A 714 14.45 23.06 -2.06
N SER A 715 13.84 24.14 -1.58
CA SER A 715 14.27 25.51 -1.92
C SER A 715 15.57 25.95 -1.25
N GLY A 716 16.07 25.27 -0.21
CA GLY A 716 17.39 25.54 0.39
C GLY A 716 17.64 26.98 0.85
N ASP A 717 16.62 27.84 0.88
CA ASP A 717 16.80 29.27 1.08
C ASP A 717 16.68 29.65 2.56
N ALA A 718 17.83 30.07 3.06
CA ALA A 718 18.09 30.93 4.20
C ALA A 718 17.73 30.40 5.60
N ALA A 719 18.80 30.06 6.32
CA ALA A 719 19.00 30.53 7.68
C ALA A 719 18.37 31.93 7.85
N VAL A 720 17.23 31.99 8.53
CA VAL A 720 16.81 33.23 9.17
C VAL A 720 17.81 33.48 10.28
N ASP A 721 18.62 34.52 10.08
CA ASP A 721 19.54 35.09 11.04
C ASP A 721 18.88 35.15 12.44
N THR A 722 19.40 34.35 13.37
CA THR A 722 18.90 34.20 14.76
C THR A 722 19.24 35.40 15.65
N THR A 723 19.32 36.62 15.09
CA THR A 723 19.62 37.84 15.84
C THR A 723 18.45 38.84 15.93
N LEU A 724 17.25 38.50 15.44
CA LEU A 724 16.06 39.30 15.75
C LEU A 724 15.50 38.92 17.12
N THR A 725 16.03 39.59 18.13
CA THR A 725 15.43 39.69 19.46
C THR A 725 13.96 40.09 19.38
N THR A 726 13.16 39.40 20.19
CA THR A 726 11.75 39.68 20.51
C THR A 726 11.47 41.17 20.67
N SER A 727 11.05 41.89 19.62
CA SER A 727 10.57 43.27 19.78
C SER A 727 9.65 43.84 18.70
N SER A 728 9.28 43.13 17.64
CA SER A 728 8.60 43.78 16.51
C SER A 728 7.39 43.03 15.95
N LEU A 729 6.46 42.62 16.82
CA LEU A 729 5.04 42.41 16.48
C LEU A 729 4.17 42.77 17.70
N ARG A 730 4.21 44.05 18.14
CA ARG A 730 3.13 44.62 18.95
C ARG A 730 2.17 45.35 18.02
N VAL A 731 0.91 44.91 18.01
CA VAL A 731 -0.20 45.67 17.47
C VAL A 731 -0.30 46.99 18.26
N PRO A 732 -0.36 48.18 17.62
CA PRO A 732 -0.47 49.42 18.37
C PRO A 732 -1.88 49.51 18.99
N SER A 733 -1.95 49.71 20.30
CA SER A 733 -3.18 50.11 20.97
C SER A 733 -3.57 51.53 20.53
N LYS A 734 -4.88 51.81 20.62
CA LYS A 734 -5.60 52.95 20.03
C LYS A 734 -5.21 54.38 20.47
N GLU A 735 -4.06 54.63 21.07
CA GLU A 735 -3.79 55.92 21.74
C GLU A 735 -2.71 56.82 21.13
N GLU A 736 -1.97 56.43 20.09
CA GLU A 736 -0.95 57.33 19.52
C GLU A 736 -1.23 57.72 18.06
N LYS A 737 -2.33 58.45 17.88
CA LYS A 737 -2.53 59.30 16.69
C LYS A 737 -2.29 60.75 17.08
N HIS A 738 -1.03 61.17 17.18
CA HIS A 738 -0.59 62.54 16.89
C HIS A 738 0.93 62.63 17.03
N LEU A 739 1.68 62.43 15.94
CA LEU A 739 2.75 63.33 15.54
C LEU A 739 3.41 62.87 14.23
N HIS A 740 3.72 63.86 13.40
CA HIS A 740 4.74 63.84 12.35
C HIS A 740 4.36 63.30 10.96
N LYS A 741 3.54 64.13 10.31
CA LYS A 741 3.84 64.70 8.97
C LYS A 741 5.31 65.13 8.88
N ALA A 742 6.01 64.72 7.81
CA ALA A 742 6.73 65.58 6.86
C ALA A 742 7.90 64.86 6.17
N THR A 743 8.21 65.32 4.95
CA THR A 743 9.33 64.98 4.03
C THR A 743 9.15 63.66 3.25
N SER A 744 8.80 63.60 1.95
CA SER A 744 9.35 64.19 0.71
C SER A 744 10.89 63.98 0.62
N THR A 745 11.52 63.42 -0.41
CA THR A 745 11.31 63.50 -1.87
C THR A 745 12.35 62.59 -2.56
N SER A 746 12.07 62.15 -3.81
CA SER A 746 13.00 61.65 -4.88
C SER A 746 13.87 60.42 -4.60
N GLN A 747 14.01 59.42 -5.47
CA GLN A 747 13.83 59.29 -6.93
C GLN A 747 13.05 58.02 -7.29
#